data_AF-A0A955F2L9-F1
#
_entry.id   AF-A0A955F2L9-F1
#
_cell.length_a   1.000
_cell.length_b   1.000
_cell.length_c   1.000
_cell.angle_alpha   90.00
_cell.angle_beta   90.00
_cell.angle_gamma   90.00
#
_symmetry.space_group_name_H-M   'P 1'
#
loop_
_entity.id
_entity.type
_entity.pdbx_description
1 polymer ?
#
loop_
_entity_poly.entity_id
_entity_poly.type
_entity_poly.pdbx_seq_one_letter_code
_entity_poly.pdbx_strand_id
1 'polypeptide(L)'
;TGGARHLRIRSAAGRRVDLPLEVALVDGTGRLPTQIQALIDLEPTDEREVLTIRHQALLGLHLVRDGARRVVIAEPPAILVAVESPRPEQRDALEAIGAARDAVLPEVGRLGLPENVRRALTQVLTALDQIHSESEPEDHITPDFARRLVAHGWLARTLGTGPATTTLQARVRAAQSLTEGRRFKGETSDGRPISIETLTRLGEDLVVRRRIGDTEVSEARRLPRPGFLAGVLDCDLRLEFDPEHPEAPPRAWAMECMGVTLSRVGADGRFECDATRWDQVFPIHRMTDAKVAPTAFPPHLLIVDDGGRPTTLVTAHGRVDAPKGGDPEDLERFLSQAATALTDTGHLDLIGEYFFDYVSDSPDPTRPWLVGIPGASGEIHQSIAQTLGTAVDGVCRGDCDDLAEVYQAVVTRQGRLGHIMNVPQHNTLAFAEPQGEEWEVSVLQTGPPYAFRAATIQEALRAAYLHFGVFENFDADQCPIALRFEGENTRTNWQLGWRIFTDPAYARTMIDVQRDWHFHTFAQAVHKMQALVASGDEDPANFRELAGLAERTGQHALAATQLREAMKRSDDRQLTLTSRLIVNLDEAGLHDEARQEIERALHELGDLRRAPEERLPTAMELAMLAATLDDPTPLIPLITDEIGASIGTEIAFLSGLLDAGRLPASSWQNDENLREIRRLAMQYAMVAMAVMENVPAEARDKHPGLVNVAGDIETWATAMVYRDPDLTAGGLSSADAILGQVATTLLGQKAMDALLEDAAQREVTPVKAERARGMARLMAAVPAIARSPIYWAERIAKLFDDDQEQLDRTALDRLALTFQACLDHGSMSALERSAQDDRIRSAQLMIALGQGRMESVRSHLRVIGERADRRERDATADLVGQIARHLDAETLEATLAAWHELVGQKPTYFAIAWAAARAKGHPQALKIAAWAAGHFPDDDAFAQEQSFMRSLLAP
;
A
#
# COMPACT_ATOMS: atom_id res chain seq x y z
N THR A 1 6.24 21.78 -18.38
CA THR A 1 6.68 20.58 -19.11
C THR A 1 8.12 20.73 -19.62
N GLY A 2 9.08 20.22 -18.84
CA GLY A 2 10.16 19.34 -19.33
C GLY A 2 11.37 19.91 -20.10
N GLY A 3 11.66 21.20 -20.07
CA GLY A 3 12.93 21.69 -20.62
C GLY A 3 13.22 23.10 -20.14
N ALA A 4 14.44 23.32 -19.63
CA ALA A 4 14.91 24.65 -19.24
C ALA A 4 14.74 25.63 -20.41
N ARG A 5 13.69 26.45 -20.37
CA ARG A 5 13.47 27.48 -21.39
C ARG A 5 14.34 28.66 -20.99
N HIS A 6 15.34 28.96 -21.79
CA HIS A 6 16.12 30.18 -21.63
C HIS A 6 15.44 31.33 -22.38
N LEU A 7 15.19 32.44 -21.69
CA LEU A 7 14.83 33.70 -22.31
C LEU A 7 16.11 34.37 -22.80
N ARG A 8 16.27 34.48 -24.12
CA ARG A 8 17.39 35.20 -24.75
C ARG A 8 17.12 36.70 -24.75
N ILE A 9 17.86 37.44 -23.96
CA ILE A 9 17.79 38.90 -23.90
C ILE A 9 18.98 39.48 -24.65
N ARG A 10 18.73 40.53 -25.43
CA ARG A 10 19.78 41.36 -26.00
C ARG A 10 19.85 42.68 -25.25
N SER A 11 20.97 42.98 -24.60
CA SER A 11 21.12 44.25 -23.89
C SER A 11 21.15 45.44 -24.86
N ALA A 12 20.96 46.67 -24.34
CA ALA A 12 21.06 47.90 -25.14
C ALA A 12 22.43 48.07 -25.84
N ALA A 13 23.47 47.43 -25.30
CA ALA A 13 24.81 47.36 -25.87
C ALA A 13 25.01 46.17 -26.86
N GLY A 14 23.94 45.51 -27.31
CA GLY A 14 23.98 44.44 -28.31
C GLY A 14 24.37 43.04 -27.79
N ARG A 15 24.69 42.90 -26.50
CA ARG A 15 25.19 41.67 -25.86
C ARG A 15 24.08 40.62 -25.73
N ARG A 16 24.42 39.33 -25.90
CA ARG A 16 23.48 38.21 -25.72
C ARG A 16 23.57 37.66 -24.31
N VAL A 17 22.42 37.55 -23.65
CA VAL A 17 22.29 37.02 -22.28
C VAL A 17 21.23 35.91 -22.30
N ASP A 18 21.60 34.73 -21.84
CA ASP A 18 20.66 33.63 -21.63
C ASP A 18 20.17 33.66 -20.17
N LEU A 19 18.88 33.93 -19.98
CA LEU A 19 18.23 33.98 -18.67
C LEU A 19 17.35 32.72 -18.46
N PRO A 20 17.46 31.99 -17.35
CA PRO A 20 16.50 30.92 -17.03
C PRO A 20 15.08 31.50 -16.87
N LEU A 21 14.04 30.88 -17.47
CA LEU A 21 12.66 31.40 -17.39
C LEU A 21 12.14 31.52 -15.94
N GLU A 22 12.59 30.63 -15.05
CA GLU A 22 12.20 30.57 -13.64
C GLU A 22 12.49 31.88 -12.90
N VAL A 23 13.62 32.52 -13.21
CA VAL A 23 14.03 33.81 -12.62
C VAL A 23 13.06 34.93 -13.00
N ALA A 24 12.48 34.90 -14.20
CA ALA A 24 11.62 35.96 -14.70
C ALA A 24 10.20 35.93 -14.11
N LEU A 25 9.76 34.79 -13.58
CA LEU A 25 8.39 34.61 -13.07
C LEU A 25 8.19 35.12 -11.63
N VAL A 26 9.26 35.13 -10.81
CA VAL A 26 9.18 35.45 -9.38
C VAL A 26 9.30 36.94 -9.08
N ASP A 27 10.06 37.70 -9.88
CA ASP A 27 10.41 39.08 -9.54
C ASP A 27 9.17 39.97 -9.34
N GLY A 28 8.13 39.88 -10.19
CA GLY A 28 6.83 40.58 -10.03
C GLY A 28 6.89 42.13 -9.92
N THR A 29 8.07 42.70 -9.73
CA THR A 29 8.34 44.08 -9.30
C THR A 29 9.09 44.88 -10.36
N GLY A 30 9.53 44.23 -11.45
CA GLY A 30 10.27 44.87 -12.54
C GLY A 30 11.70 45.27 -12.17
N ARG A 31 12.28 44.68 -11.11
CA ARG A 31 13.66 44.93 -10.64
C ARG A 31 14.70 44.09 -11.38
N LEU A 32 14.28 42.97 -11.98
CA LEU A 32 15.14 42.06 -12.72
C LEU A 32 15.96 42.76 -13.82
N PRO A 33 15.36 43.62 -14.69
CA PRO A 33 16.11 44.29 -15.73
C PRO A 33 17.22 45.19 -15.18
N THR A 34 17.00 45.85 -14.04
CA THR A 34 17.98 46.74 -13.41
C THR A 34 19.13 45.95 -12.78
N GLN A 35 18.85 44.83 -12.10
CA GLN A 35 19.89 43.95 -11.55
C GLN A 35 20.72 43.29 -12.64
N ILE A 36 20.08 42.81 -13.71
CA ILE A 36 20.75 42.25 -14.88
C ILE A 36 21.63 43.31 -15.55
N GLN A 37 21.13 44.53 -15.73
CA GLN A 37 21.91 45.61 -16.31
C GLN A 37 23.11 45.97 -15.42
N ALA A 38 22.94 46.05 -14.10
CA ALA A 38 24.03 46.29 -13.17
C ALA A 38 25.12 45.22 -13.25
N LEU A 39 24.74 43.93 -13.33
CA LEU A 39 25.68 42.83 -13.54
C LEU A 39 26.43 42.97 -14.88
N ILE A 40 25.73 43.34 -15.96
CA ILE A 40 26.32 43.55 -17.29
C ILE A 40 27.29 44.75 -17.28
N ASP A 41 26.97 45.81 -16.55
CA ASP A 41 27.77 47.03 -16.46
C ASP A 41 29.06 46.81 -15.64
N LEU A 42 29.02 45.91 -14.66
CA LEU A 42 30.18 45.51 -13.87
C LEU A 42 31.20 44.67 -14.66
N GLU A 43 30.80 44.03 -15.76
CA GLU A 43 31.68 43.19 -16.57
C GLU A 43 32.14 43.95 -17.86
N PRO A 44 33.39 44.43 -17.91
CA PRO A 44 33.93 45.05 -19.13
C PRO A 44 34.29 43.96 -20.16
N THR A 45 33.46 43.77 -21.18
CA THR A 45 33.65 42.72 -22.21
C THR A 45 33.48 43.18 -23.66
N ASP A 46 34.11 42.42 -24.57
CA ASP A 46 34.02 42.45 -26.03
C ASP A 46 32.68 41.87 -26.54
N GLU A 47 32.14 42.32 -27.69
CA GLU A 47 30.74 42.12 -28.12
C GLU A 47 30.30 40.66 -28.46
N ARG A 48 31.17 39.65 -28.34
CA ARG A 48 30.95 38.30 -28.93
C ARG A 48 30.76 37.13 -27.95
N GLU A 49 30.89 37.34 -26.65
CA GLU A 49 30.79 36.24 -25.67
C GLU A 49 29.36 36.00 -25.15
N VAL A 50 29.05 34.75 -24.76
CA VAL A 50 27.76 34.36 -24.18
C VAL A 50 27.89 34.43 -22.66
N LEU A 51 27.08 35.30 -22.04
CA LEU A 51 26.96 35.40 -20.59
C LEU A 51 25.78 34.57 -20.11
N THR A 52 25.98 33.76 -19.08
CA THR A 52 24.91 32.99 -18.43
C THR A 52 24.58 33.62 -17.09
N ILE A 53 23.32 34.01 -16.90
CA ILE A 53 22.83 34.40 -15.58
C ILE A 53 22.46 33.12 -14.83
N ARG A 54 22.90 33.05 -13.57
CA ARG A 54 22.48 32.01 -12.63
C ARG A 54 21.97 32.66 -11.36
N HIS A 55 21.19 31.89 -10.60
CA HIS A 55 20.82 32.22 -9.24
C HIS A 55 21.46 31.19 -8.30
N GLN A 56 22.04 31.64 -7.18
CA GLN A 56 22.55 30.77 -6.12
C GLN A 56 22.48 31.52 -4.79
N ALA A 57 22.19 30.81 -3.68
CA ALA A 57 22.19 31.45 -2.36
C ALA A 57 23.49 32.17 -2.04
N LEU A 58 23.37 33.25 -1.26
CA LEU A 58 24.41 34.24 -0.94
C LEU A 58 24.99 35.03 -2.14
N LEU A 59 24.81 34.56 -3.37
CA LEU A 59 25.27 35.22 -4.59
C LEU A 59 24.16 36.00 -5.28
N GLY A 60 22.91 35.59 -5.04
CA GLY A 60 21.74 36.07 -5.77
C GLY A 60 21.88 35.79 -7.26
N LEU A 61 21.35 36.72 -8.07
CA LEU A 61 21.63 36.75 -9.50
C LEU A 61 23.09 37.12 -9.74
N HIS A 62 23.77 36.26 -10.50
CA HIS A 62 25.17 36.45 -10.83
C HIS A 62 25.46 36.03 -12.28
N LEU A 63 26.48 36.65 -12.88
CA LEU A 63 26.95 36.28 -14.20
C LEU A 63 28.09 35.28 -14.08
N VAL A 64 28.01 34.21 -14.86
CA VAL A 64 29.05 33.20 -14.99
C VAL A 64 29.70 33.30 -16.37
N ARG A 65 31.04 33.34 -16.38
CA ARG A 65 31.87 33.42 -17.61
C ARG A 65 32.88 32.27 -17.67
N ASP A 66 33.25 31.84 -18.88
CA ASP A 66 34.32 30.86 -19.17
C ASP A 66 34.25 29.57 -18.35
N GLY A 67 33.10 28.89 -18.34
CA GLY A 67 32.95 27.63 -17.60
C GLY A 67 33.01 27.80 -16.07
N ALA A 68 32.69 29.00 -15.57
CA ALA A 68 32.74 29.42 -14.16
C ALA A 68 34.13 29.77 -13.61
N ARG A 69 35.00 30.37 -14.43
CA ARG A 69 36.27 30.96 -13.95
C ARG A 69 36.10 32.36 -13.37
N ARG A 70 35.01 33.04 -13.70
CA ARG A 70 34.64 34.34 -13.13
C ARG A 70 33.17 34.38 -12.77
N VAL A 71 32.88 34.97 -11.62
CA VAL A 71 31.54 35.20 -11.10
C VAL A 71 31.38 36.68 -10.79
N VAL A 72 30.38 37.32 -11.36
CA VAL A 72 30.03 38.72 -11.07
C VAL A 72 28.78 38.72 -10.21
N ILE A 73 28.86 39.30 -9.01
CA ILE A 73 27.74 39.43 -8.08
C ILE A 73 27.30 40.89 -7.98
N ALA A 74 25.99 41.11 -7.75
CA ALA A 74 25.41 42.44 -7.68
C ALA A 74 25.49 43.08 -6.29
N GLU A 75 25.48 42.27 -5.22
CA GLU A 75 25.33 42.77 -3.84
C GLU A 75 26.23 42.01 -2.85
N PRO A 76 27.30 42.65 -2.32
CA PRO A 76 27.90 43.89 -2.83
C PRO A 76 28.48 43.70 -4.24
N PRO A 77 28.52 44.73 -5.09
CA PRO A 77 29.11 44.63 -6.43
C PRO A 77 30.55 44.12 -6.37
N ALA A 78 30.83 42.98 -6.99
CA ALA A 78 32.17 42.40 -7.02
C ALA A 78 32.39 41.51 -8.24
N ILE A 79 33.63 41.48 -8.73
CA ILE A 79 34.09 40.52 -9.74
C ILE A 79 35.01 39.53 -9.05
N LEU A 80 34.65 38.26 -9.10
CA LEU A 80 35.33 37.19 -8.38
C LEU A 80 35.99 36.25 -9.38
N VAL A 81 37.24 35.91 -9.14
CA VAL A 81 38.04 35.03 -9.99
C VAL A 81 38.26 33.72 -9.26
N ALA A 82 38.06 32.60 -9.96
CA ALA A 82 38.36 31.28 -9.44
C ALA A 82 39.86 31.17 -9.12
N VAL A 83 40.19 30.75 -7.91
CA VAL A 83 41.58 30.66 -7.43
C VAL A 83 42.19 29.30 -7.75
N GLU A 84 41.40 28.23 -7.62
CA GLU A 84 41.70 26.86 -8.04
C GLU A 84 40.38 26.05 -8.02
N SER A 85 40.29 24.97 -8.79
CA SER A 85 39.16 24.03 -8.76
C SER A 85 39.68 22.60 -8.81
N PRO A 86 40.00 21.99 -7.66
CA PRO A 86 39.97 20.55 -7.58
C PRO A 86 38.48 20.18 -7.63
N ARG A 87 37.94 19.84 -8.80
CA ARG A 87 36.74 19.00 -8.78
C ARG A 87 37.22 17.60 -8.44
N PRO A 88 36.79 16.99 -7.33
CA PRO A 88 36.96 15.55 -7.18
C PRO A 88 36.40 14.89 -8.44
N GLU A 89 37.14 13.98 -9.04
CA GLU A 89 36.61 13.19 -10.15
C GLU A 89 35.48 12.32 -9.58
N GLN A 90 34.22 12.78 -9.68
CA GLN A 90 33.03 12.04 -9.24
C GLN A 90 33.06 10.60 -9.76
N ARG A 91 33.55 10.47 -10.99
CA ARG A 91 33.79 9.20 -11.65
C ARG A 91 34.71 8.29 -10.85
N ASP A 92 35.85 8.77 -10.36
CA ASP A 92 36.78 7.96 -9.55
C ASP A 92 36.14 7.51 -8.23
N ALA A 93 35.35 8.38 -7.60
CA ALA A 93 34.64 8.01 -6.37
C ALA A 93 33.60 6.92 -6.64
N LEU A 94 32.81 7.04 -7.72
CA LEU A 94 31.83 6.03 -8.12
C LEU A 94 32.50 4.72 -8.58
N GLU A 95 33.60 4.79 -9.35
CA GLU A 95 34.39 3.62 -9.75
C GLU A 95 34.99 2.91 -8.52
N ALA A 96 35.49 3.66 -7.53
CA ALA A 96 35.99 3.10 -6.28
C ALA A 96 34.88 2.46 -5.42
N ILE A 97 33.68 3.05 -5.41
CA ILE A 97 32.49 2.46 -4.77
C ILE A 97 32.09 1.18 -5.50
N GLY A 98 32.00 1.20 -6.83
CA GLY A 98 31.65 0.04 -7.66
C GLY A 98 32.62 -1.14 -7.45
N ALA A 99 33.93 -0.86 -7.45
CA ALA A 99 34.95 -1.86 -7.16
C ALA A 99 34.82 -2.46 -5.74
N ALA A 100 34.52 -1.63 -4.73
CA ALA A 100 34.31 -2.11 -3.36
C ALA A 100 32.98 -2.88 -3.22
N ARG A 101 31.93 -2.49 -3.95
CA ARG A 101 30.63 -3.20 -4.03
C ARG A 101 30.81 -4.59 -4.61
N ASP A 102 31.57 -4.73 -5.70
CA ASP A 102 31.81 -6.01 -6.36
C ASP A 102 32.56 -7.01 -5.47
N ALA A 103 33.30 -6.52 -4.48
CA ALA A 103 33.92 -7.36 -3.45
C ALA A 103 32.91 -7.86 -2.39
N VAL A 104 31.82 -7.12 -2.12
CA VAL A 104 30.79 -7.47 -1.14
C VAL A 104 29.71 -8.38 -1.72
N LEU A 105 29.31 -8.19 -2.99
CA LEU A 105 28.23 -8.97 -3.63
C LEU A 105 28.42 -10.51 -3.50
N PRO A 106 29.62 -11.08 -3.69
CA PRO A 106 29.84 -12.52 -3.49
C PRO A 106 29.65 -12.99 -2.03
N GLU A 107 29.86 -12.12 -1.03
CA GLU A 107 29.64 -12.46 0.38
C GLU A 107 28.15 -12.61 0.69
N VAL A 108 27.30 -11.73 0.13
CA VAL A 108 25.83 -11.82 0.25
C VAL A 108 25.32 -13.18 -0.23
N GLY A 109 25.85 -13.70 -1.34
CA GLY A 109 25.47 -15.00 -1.89
C GLY A 109 25.86 -16.20 -1.01
N ARG A 110 26.86 -16.05 -0.12
CA ARG A 110 27.37 -17.16 0.72
C ARG A 110 26.71 -17.27 2.09
N LEU A 111 26.06 -16.20 2.58
CA LEU A 111 25.63 -16.09 3.97
C LEU A 111 24.34 -16.87 4.32
N GLY A 112 23.80 -17.67 3.39
CA GLY A 112 22.56 -18.41 3.64
C GLY A 112 21.37 -17.50 4.02
N LEU A 113 21.42 -16.24 3.60
CA LEU A 113 20.39 -15.25 3.94
C LEU A 113 19.06 -15.62 3.28
N PRO A 114 17.93 -15.34 3.96
CA PRO A 114 16.61 -15.38 3.33
C PRO A 114 16.55 -14.55 2.04
N GLU A 115 15.75 -15.00 1.06
CA GLU A 115 15.69 -14.41 -0.28
C GLU A 115 15.31 -12.92 -0.25
N ASN A 116 14.31 -12.55 0.57
CA ASN A 116 13.90 -11.17 0.77
C ASN A 116 15.06 -10.26 1.20
N VAL A 117 15.88 -10.72 2.16
CA VAL A 117 17.04 -9.98 2.65
C VAL A 117 18.14 -9.89 1.60
N ARG A 118 18.39 -10.98 0.88
CA ARG A 118 19.35 -10.99 -0.23
C ARG A 118 18.94 -9.99 -1.32
N ARG A 119 17.66 -9.97 -1.73
CA ARG A 119 17.15 -9.02 -2.72
C ARG A 119 17.30 -7.58 -2.24
N ALA A 120 16.94 -7.28 -1.00
CA ALA A 120 17.08 -5.93 -0.43
C ALA A 120 18.54 -5.45 -0.41
N LEU A 121 19.46 -6.32 0.02
CA LEU A 121 20.89 -6.05 -0.03
C LEU A 121 21.39 -5.80 -1.45
N THR A 122 20.99 -6.64 -2.40
CA THR A 122 21.38 -6.48 -3.81
C THR A 122 20.88 -5.15 -4.36
N GLN A 123 19.63 -4.76 -4.11
CA GLN A 123 19.09 -3.49 -4.61
C GLN A 123 19.85 -2.28 -4.04
N VAL A 124 20.12 -2.25 -2.72
CA VAL A 124 20.94 -1.19 -2.10
C VAL A 124 22.33 -1.16 -2.72
N LEU A 125 23.00 -2.32 -2.80
CA LEU A 125 24.38 -2.40 -3.31
C LEU A 125 24.47 -1.94 -4.77
N THR A 126 23.51 -2.33 -5.61
CA THR A 126 23.48 -1.96 -7.03
C THR A 126 23.22 -0.48 -7.27
N ALA A 127 22.57 0.23 -6.33
CA ALA A 127 22.32 1.67 -6.43
C ALA A 127 23.54 2.54 -6.06
N LEU A 128 24.54 2.01 -5.33
CA LEU A 128 25.60 2.82 -4.69
C LEU A 128 26.48 3.63 -5.66
N ASP A 129 26.80 3.08 -6.83
CA ASP A 129 27.67 3.66 -7.84
C ASP A 129 26.88 4.32 -9.00
N GLN A 130 25.56 4.44 -8.85
CA GLN A 130 24.70 5.11 -9.81
C GLN A 130 24.58 6.61 -9.51
N ILE A 131 24.27 7.38 -10.54
CA ILE A 131 23.88 8.80 -10.41
C ILE A 131 22.37 8.83 -10.50
N HIS A 132 21.72 9.53 -9.57
CA HIS A 132 20.28 9.63 -9.55
C HIS A 132 19.78 10.22 -10.87
N SER A 133 18.85 9.52 -11.53
CA SER A 133 18.15 10.02 -12.69
C SER A 133 16.78 10.52 -12.25
N GLU A 134 16.39 11.72 -12.69
CA GLU A 134 15.03 12.26 -12.49
C GLU A 134 13.94 11.38 -13.15
N SER A 135 14.32 10.37 -13.93
CA SER A 135 13.41 9.43 -14.60
C SER A 135 13.24 8.08 -13.89
N GLU A 136 13.91 7.85 -12.76
CA GLU A 136 13.74 6.61 -12.01
C GLU A 136 12.36 6.59 -11.33
N PRO A 137 11.63 5.44 -11.37
CA PRO A 137 10.40 5.29 -10.62
C PRO A 137 10.61 5.59 -9.13
N GLU A 138 9.65 6.29 -8.51
CA GLU A 138 9.68 6.68 -7.09
C GLU A 138 9.81 5.48 -6.13
N ASP A 139 9.43 4.28 -6.59
CA ASP A 139 9.45 3.01 -5.84
C ASP A 139 10.84 2.35 -5.69
N HIS A 140 11.92 3.00 -6.15
CA HIS A 140 13.27 2.45 -6.06
C HIS A 140 14.16 3.19 -5.07
N ILE A 141 15.00 2.41 -4.36
CA ILE A 141 16.07 2.92 -3.51
C ILE A 141 16.97 3.87 -4.31
N THR A 142 16.87 5.17 -4.04
CA THR A 142 17.67 6.16 -4.77
C THR A 142 19.17 5.99 -4.47
N PRO A 143 20.06 6.35 -5.41
CA PRO A 143 21.50 6.23 -5.20
C PRO A 143 22.04 7.01 -3.99
N ASP A 144 21.51 8.22 -3.72
CA ASP A 144 21.93 8.99 -2.54
C ASP A 144 21.50 8.29 -1.25
N PHE A 145 20.25 7.82 -1.22
CA PHE A 145 19.73 7.09 -0.08
C PHE A 145 20.51 5.80 0.21
N ALA A 146 20.79 4.98 -0.82
CA ALA A 146 21.64 3.79 -0.68
C ALA A 146 23.00 4.11 -0.05
N ARG A 147 23.63 5.22 -0.48
CA ARG A 147 24.92 5.67 0.06
C ARG A 147 24.80 6.11 1.52
N ARG A 148 23.72 6.81 1.90
CA ARG A 148 23.46 7.19 3.31
C ARG A 148 23.38 5.95 4.20
N LEU A 149 22.62 4.93 3.80
CA LEU A 149 22.52 3.67 4.54
C LEU A 149 23.89 3.06 4.82
N VAL A 150 24.68 2.88 3.76
CA VAL A 150 26.01 2.25 3.87
C VAL A 150 26.96 3.12 4.71
N ALA A 151 26.97 4.44 4.52
CA ALA A 151 27.79 5.35 5.32
C ALA A 151 27.49 5.21 6.83
N HIS A 152 26.23 5.03 7.20
CA HIS A 152 25.78 4.91 8.59
C HIS A 152 25.93 3.50 9.18
N GLY A 153 26.60 2.60 8.46
CA GLY A 153 26.93 1.27 8.95
C GLY A 153 25.76 0.29 8.90
N TRP A 154 24.72 0.61 8.13
CA TRP A 154 23.62 -0.32 7.86
C TRP A 154 24.14 -1.66 7.35
N LEU A 155 25.04 -1.65 6.37
CA LEU A 155 25.61 -2.87 5.79
C LEU A 155 26.38 -3.70 6.83
N ALA A 156 27.11 -3.04 7.74
CA ALA A 156 27.83 -3.72 8.81
C ALA A 156 26.89 -4.34 9.85
N ARG A 157 25.73 -3.73 10.11
CA ARG A 157 24.68 -4.33 10.95
C ARG A 157 24.06 -5.57 10.30
N THR A 158 23.91 -5.55 8.97
CA THR A 158 23.25 -6.65 8.22
C THR A 158 24.19 -7.82 7.91
N LEU A 159 25.43 -7.55 7.48
CA LEU A 159 26.40 -8.57 7.04
C LEU A 159 27.51 -8.85 8.06
N GLY A 160 27.59 -8.05 9.13
CA GLY A 160 28.74 -8.02 10.03
C GLY A 160 29.89 -7.14 9.53
N THR A 161 30.86 -6.89 10.41
CA THR A 161 32.06 -6.09 10.13
C THR A 161 33.17 -6.97 9.56
N GLY A 162 33.27 -7.03 8.24
CA GLY A 162 34.34 -7.71 7.50
C GLY A 162 35.21 -6.72 6.72
N PRO A 163 36.34 -7.17 6.14
CA PRO A 163 37.23 -6.28 5.37
C PRO A 163 36.55 -5.64 4.15
N ALA A 164 35.72 -6.41 3.42
CA ALA A 164 35.00 -5.92 2.24
C ALA A 164 33.93 -4.90 2.64
N THR A 165 33.09 -5.22 3.64
CA THR A 165 32.05 -4.30 4.13
C THR A 165 32.63 -3.02 4.74
N THR A 166 33.73 -3.13 5.49
CA THR A 166 34.46 -1.97 6.05
C THR A 166 35.06 -1.09 4.94
N THR A 167 35.63 -1.70 3.90
CA THR A 167 36.21 -0.98 2.77
C THR A 167 35.13 -0.23 2.00
N LEU A 168 34.01 -0.90 1.67
CA LEU A 168 32.88 -0.26 0.99
C LEU A 168 32.33 0.90 1.81
N GLN A 169 32.09 0.69 3.11
CA GLN A 169 31.62 1.75 4.00
C GLN A 169 32.59 2.95 4.05
N ALA A 170 33.90 2.71 4.12
CA ALA A 170 34.89 3.78 4.11
C ALA A 170 34.89 4.56 2.79
N ARG A 171 34.74 3.88 1.65
CA ARG A 171 34.63 4.53 0.32
C ARG A 171 33.36 5.36 0.21
N VAL A 172 32.23 4.81 0.63
CA VAL A 172 30.96 5.54 0.63
C VAL A 172 31.01 6.74 1.57
N ARG A 173 31.59 6.61 2.78
CA ARG A 173 31.81 7.76 3.70
C ARG A 173 32.70 8.83 3.08
N ALA A 174 33.79 8.44 2.42
CA ALA A 174 34.67 9.39 1.75
C ALA A 174 33.99 10.10 0.56
N ALA A 175 33.09 9.40 -0.15
CA ALA A 175 32.29 10.01 -1.22
C ALA A 175 31.18 10.92 -0.68
N GLN A 176 30.62 10.58 0.49
CA GLN A 176 29.56 11.34 1.15
C GLN A 176 30.09 12.49 2.02
N SER A 177 31.39 12.53 2.33
CA SER A 177 32.00 13.66 3.02
C SER A 177 32.10 14.87 2.11
N LEU A 178 31.83 16.04 2.67
CA LEU A 178 32.05 17.30 1.98
C LEU A 178 33.53 17.48 1.66
N THR A 179 33.78 17.90 0.42
CA THR A 179 35.11 18.28 -0.06
C THR A 179 35.07 19.72 -0.56
N GLU A 180 36.19 20.43 -0.44
CA GLU A 180 36.32 21.77 -1.01
C GLU A 180 36.07 21.70 -2.52
N GLY A 181 35.06 22.43 -2.98
CA GLY A 181 34.69 22.54 -4.37
C GLY A 181 35.40 23.73 -5.01
N ARG A 182 34.64 24.78 -5.34
CA ARG A 182 35.16 25.94 -6.05
C ARG A 182 35.42 27.07 -5.07
N ARG A 183 36.59 27.71 -5.22
CA ARG A 183 36.92 28.93 -4.47
C ARG A 183 37.08 30.12 -5.40
N PHE A 184 36.37 31.18 -5.09
CA PHE A 184 36.43 32.47 -5.76
C PHE A 184 36.96 33.54 -4.81
N LYS A 185 37.78 34.45 -5.31
CA LYS A 185 38.24 35.62 -4.58
C LYS A 185 38.16 36.87 -5.45
N GLY A 186 37.92 38.01 -4.81
CA GLY A 186 37.97 39.32 -5.44
C GLY A 186 37.87 40.41 -4.40
N GLU A 187 37.54 41.61 -4.87
CA GLU A 187 37.30 42.78 -4.04
C GLU A 187 35.92 43.33 -4.39
N THR A 188 35.21 43.79 -3.37
CA THR A 188 33.95 44.51 -3.54
C THR A 188 34.23 45.93 -4.05
N SER A 189 33.21 46.62 -4.56
CA SER A 189 33.35 47.99 -5.08
C SER A 189 33.84 49.02 -4.06
N ASP A 190 33.72 48.73 -2.75
CA ASP A 190 34.25 49.56 -1.66
C ASP A 190 35.68 49.16 -1.21
N GLY A 191 36.29 48.18 -1.89
CA GLY A 191 37.66 47.72 -1.64
C GLY A 191 37.81 46.64 -0.57
N ARG A 192 36.71 46.14 0.02
CA ARG A 192 36.80 45.01 0.96
C ARG A 192 37.07 43.70 0.22
N PRO A 193 37.98 42.83 0.71
CA PRO A 193 38.21 41.52 0.14
C PRO A 193 36.96 40.66 0.31
N ILE A 194 36.64 39.86 -0.71
CA ILE A 194 35.51 38.93 -0.70
C ILE A 194 35.95 37.58 -1.23
N SER A 195 35.48 36.51 -0.58
CA SER A 195 35.68 35.15 -1.07
C SER A 195 34.41 34.33 -0.97
N ILE A 196 34.21 33.47 -1.97
CA ILE A 196 33.18 32.44 -1.97
C ILE A 196 33.88 31.09 -2.02
N GLU A 197 33.36 30.15 -1.25
CA GLU A 197 33.79 28.76 -1.25
C GLU A 197 32.56 27.88 -1.36
N THR A 198 32.55 26.94 -2.30
CA THR A 198 31.53 25.89 -2.33
C THR A 198 32.09 24.61 -1.72
N LEU A 199 31.29 23.94 -0.90
CA LEU A 199 31.57 22.56 -0.48
C LEU A 199 30.66 21.63 -1.27
N THR A 200 31.26 20.55 -1.77
CA THR A 200 30.58 19.61 -2.65
C THR A 200 30.58 18.21 -2.07
N ARG A 201 29.51 17.47 -2.36
CA ARG A 201 29.39 16.03 -2.12
C ARG A 201 29.03 15.35 -3.44
N LEU A 202 29.83 14.37 -3.87
CA LEU A 202 29.68 13.72 -5.19
C LEU A 202 29.36 14.72 -6.31
N GLY A 203 30.00 15.90 -6.28
CA GLY A 203 29.89 16.99 -7.26
C GLY A 203 28.56 17.74 -7.32
N GLU A 204 27.71 17.60 -6.31
CA GLU A 204 26.64 18.54 -6.01
C GLU A 204 27.17 19.64 -5.07
N ASP A 205 26.97 20.91 -5.43
CA ASP A 205 27.23 22.05 -4.54
C ASP A 205 26.16 22.06 -3.43
N LEU A 206 26.53 21.66 -2.21
CA LEU A 206 25.62 21.59 -1.07
C LEU A 206 25.73 22.79 -0.15
N VAL A 207 26.94 23.33 0.01
CA VAL A 207 27.20 24.46 0.90
C VAL A 207 27.89 25.57 0.13
N VAL A 208 27.43 26.81 0.31
CA VAL A 208 28.09 28.02 -0.17
C VAL A 208 28.48 28.84 1.05
N ARG A 209 29.77 29.11 1.21
CA ARG A 209 30.31 30.01 2.23
C ARG A 209 30.76 31.29 1.58
N ARG A 210 30.29 32.42 2.10
CA ARG A 210 30.68 33.76 1.68
C ARG A 210 31.36 34.47 2.83
N ARG A 211 32.51 35.07 2.55
CA ARG A 211 33.25 35.93 3.49
C ARG A 211 33.51 37.29 2.87
N ILE A 212 33.18 38.37 3.58
CA ILE A 212 33.47 39.77 3.20
C ILE A 212 34.26 40.43 4.32
N GLY A 213 35.48 40.88 4.02
CA GLY A 213 36.43 41.35 5.03
C GLY A 213 36.80 40.26 6.04
N ASP A 214 37.15 40.70 7.25
CA ASP A 214 37.54 39.80 8.36
C ASP A 214 36.37 39.43 9.28
N THR A 215 35.21 40.07 9.10
CA THR A 215 34.11 40.04 10.08
C THR A 215 32.80 39.47 9.52
N GLU A 216 32.54 39.52 8.22
CA GLU A 216 31.25 39.03 7.69
C GLU A 216 31.42 37.61 7.13
N VAL A 217 30.80 36.63 7.79
CA VAL A 217 30.72 35.24 7.33
C VAL A 217 29.25 34.84 7.21
N SER A 218 28.88 34.29 6.05
CA SER A 218 27.56 33.73 5.81
C SER A 218 27.71 32.36 5.16
N GLU A 219 26.81 31.45 5.51
CA GLU A 219 26.72 30.14 4.90
C GLU A 219 25.31 29.94 4.33
N ALA A 220 25.19 29.20 3.24
CA ALA A 220 23.93 28.71 2.74
C ALA A 220 24.05 27.23 2.41
N ARG A 221 23.01 26.47 2.73
CA ARG A 221 22.92 25.03 2.53
C ARG A 221 21.74 24.73 1.64
N ARG A 222 21.90 23.88 0.64
CA ARG A 222 20.78 23.47 -0.20
C ARG A 222 19.81 22.62 0.62
N LEU A 223 18.53 22.95 0.55
CA LEU A 223 17.48 22.15 1.17
C LEU A 223 17.05 20.98 0.26
N PRO A 224 16.60 19.85 0.83
CA PRO A 224 15.94 18.81 0.05
C PRO A 224 14.72 19.39 -0.67
N ARG A 225 14.50 18.93 -1.90
CA ARG A 225 13.32 19.30 -2.68
C ARG A 225 12.10 18.59 -2.11
N PRO A 226 10.95 19.27 -1.95
CA PRO A 226 9.76 18.58 -1.49
C PRO A 226 9.26 17.58 -2.56
N GLY A 227 8.87 16.37 -2.16
CA GLY A 227 8.58 15.23 -3.03
C GLY A 227 7.42 15.51 -4.00
N PHE A 228 6.26 15.90 -3.49
CA PHE A 228 5.07 16.14 -4.34
C PHE A 228 5.08 17.52 -5.03
N LEU A 229 6.09 18.34 -4.78
CA LEU A 229 6.32 19.63 -5.44
C LEU A 229 7.43 19.52 -6.51
N ALA A 230 7.52 18.37 -7.18
CA ALA A 230 8.42 18.13 -8.30
C ALA A 230 8.23 19.21 -9.41
N GLY A 231 9.13 20.18 -9.45
CA GLY A 231 9.07 21.35 -10.34
C GLY A 231 9.03 22.71 -9.64
N VAL A 232 9.05 22.75 -8.32
CA VAL A 232 9.21 23.98 -7.54
C VAL A 232 10.69 24.40 -7.45
N LEU A 233 10.90 25.69 -7.22
CA LEU A 233 12.19 26.35 -7.13
C LEU A 233 13.06 25.76 -6.01
N ASP A 234 14.36 25.65 -6.28
CA ASP A 234 15.35 25.27 -5.27
C ASP A 234 15.36 26.30 -4.12
N CYS A 235 15.30 25.78 -2.89
CA CYS A 235 15.38 26.57 -1.67
C CYS A 235 16.70 26.29 -0.94
N ASP A 236 17.19 27.31 -0.23
CA ASP A 236 18.43 27.27 0.51
C ASP A 236 18.20 27.72 1.96
N LEU A 237 18.87 27.06 2.91
CA LEU A 237 18.98 27.47 4.30
C LEU A 237 20.18 28.38 4.46
N ARG A 238 19.96 29.67 4.68
CA ARG A 238 20.98 30.66 5.03
C ARG A 238 21.23 30.67 6.54
N LEU A 239 22.50 30.73 6.91
CA LEU A 239 22.98 30.78 8.28
C LEU A 239 23.72 32.11 8.51
N GLU A 240 23.34 32.81 9.58
CA GLU A 240 24.02 34.03 10.03
C GLU A 240 24.86 33.72 11.27
N PHE A 241 26.13 34.12 11.26
CA PHE A 241 27.06 33.93 12.37
C PHE A 241 27.34 35.24 13.09
N ASP A 242 27.85 35.15 14.32
CA ASP A 242 28.44 36.28 15.00
C ASP A 242 29.79 36.63 14.34
N PRO A 243 29.96 37.86 13.83
CA PRO A 243 31.24 38.34 13.29
C PRO A 243 32.43 38.17 14.23
N GLU A 244 32.22 38.30 15.53
CA GLU A 244 33.28 38.23 16.54
C GLU A 244 33.61 36.78 16.93
N HIS A 245 32.66 35.86 16.68
CA HIS A 245 32.75 34.44 17.02
C HIS A 245 32.18 33.57 15.88
N PRO A 246 32.79 33.59 14.69
CA PRO A 246 32.29 32.83 13.53
C PRO A 246 32.33 31.31 13.73
N GLU A 247 33.08 30.83 14.73
CA GLU A 247 33.11 29.44 15.17
C GLU A 247 31.93 29.04 16.08
N ALA A 248 31.17 30.00 16.59
CA ALA A 248 29.99 29.74 17.39
C ALA A 248 28.83 29.19 16.52
N PRO A 249 27.82 28.54 17.13
CA PRO A 249 26.60 28.20 16.42
C PRO A 249 25.97 29.43 15.74
N PRO A 250 25.31 29.26 14.58
CA PRO A 250 24.61 30.34 13.91
C PRO A 250 23.67 31.05 14.88
N ARG A 251 23.66 32.39 14.84
CA ARG A 251 22.73 33.21 15.63
C ARG A 251 21.35 33.29 14.98
N ALA A 252 21.25 33.00 13.69
CA ALA A 252 19.97 32.98 12.99
C ALA A 252 20.04 32.05 11.76
N TRP A 253 18.87 31.56 11.38
CA TRP A 253 18.63 30.72 10.22
C TRP A 253 17.52 31.33 9.39
N ALA A 254 17.62 31.27 8.07
CA ALA A 254 16.60 31.78 7.17
C ALA A 254 16.43 30.85 5.97
N MET A 255 15.19 30.52 5.63
CA MET A 255 14.89 29.85 4.37
C MET A 255 14.78 30.90 3.28
N GLU A 256 15.59 30.76 2.23
CA GLU A 256 15.58 31.63 1.08
C GLU A 256 15.22 30.83 -0.17
N CYS A 257 14.31 31.37 -0.98
CA CYS A 257 14.04 30.87 -2.32
C CYS A 257 14.28 32.01 -3.30
N MET A 258 15.15 31.80 -4.28
CA MET A 258 15.49 32.82 -5.28
C MET A 258 15.92 34.18 -4.67
N GLY A 259 16.65 34.14 -3.54
CA GLY A 259 17.15 35.33 -2.85
C GLY A 259 16.10 36.06 -2.01
N VAL A 260 14.89 35.51 -1.93
CA VAL A 260 13.80 36.01 -1.10
C VAL A 260 13.73 35.19 0.18
N THR A 261 13.91 35.84 1.33
CA THR A 261 13.66 35.20 2.63
C THR A 261 12.18 34.93 2.80
N LEU A 262 11.83 33.67 3.05
CA LEU A 262 10.47 33.19 3.24
C LEU A 262 10.14 33.00 4.73
N SER A 263 11.08 32.41 5.46
CA SER A 263 10.99 32.20 6.90
C SER A 263 12.35 32.39 7.57
N ARG A 264 12.35 32.72 8.86
CA ARG A 264 13.54 33.00 9.66
C ARG A 264 13.35 32.56 11.11
N VAL A 265 14.41 32.07 11.73
CA VAL A 265 14.53 31.94 13.18
C VAL A 265 15.67 32.81 13.67
N GLY A 266 15.35 33.79 14.53
CA GLY A 266 16.33 34.71 15.12
C GLY A 266 17.10 34.14 16.31
N ALA A 267 18.01 34.95 16.86
CA ALA A 267 18.82 34.57 18.03
C ALA A 267 17.98 34.38 19.31
N ASP A 268 16.80 34.99 19.35
CA ASP A 268 15.81 34.80 20.40
C ASP A 268 14.98 33.51 20.23
N GLY A 269 15.24 32.75 19.16
CA GLY A 269 14.55 31.50 18.83
C GLY A 269 13.15 31.70 18.25
N ARG A 270 12.73 32.94 17.93
CA ARG A 270 11.40 33.19 17.37
C ARG A 270 11.35 32.90 15.88
N PHE A 271 10.29 32.20 15.47
CA PHE A 271 9.96 31.97 14.07
C PHE A 271 9.22 33.18 13.48
N GLU A 272 9.69 33.65 12.34
CA GLU A 272 9.11 34.72 11.55
C GLU A 272 8.90 34.21 10.11
N CYS A 273 7.79 34.57 9.48
CA CYS A 273 7.53 34.25 8.07
C CYS A 273 6.78 35.36 7.34
N ASP A 274 7.02 35.48 6.04
CA ASP A 274 6.21 36.31 5.13
C ASP A 274 5.24 35.40 4.37
N ALA A 275 4.03 35.23 4.90
CA ALA A 275 3.03 34.33 4.33
C ALA A 275 2.62 34.74 2.89
N THR A 276 2.59 36.05 2.59
CA THR A 276 2.25 36.51 1.24
C THR A 276 3.32 36.10 0.23
N ARG A 277 4.60 36.18 0.60
CA ARG A 277 5.70 35.70 -0.25
C ARG A 277 5.74 34.18 -0.32
N TRP A 278 5.44 33.50 0.79
CA TRP A 278 5.33 32.06 0.84
C TRP A 278 4.34 31.55 -0.21
N ASP A 279 3.11 32.09 -0.22
CA ASP A 279 2.06 31.72 -1.16
C ASP A 279 2.39 32.06 -2.63
N GLN A 280 3.25 33.07 -2.85
CA GLN A 280 3.73 33.42 -4.18
C GLN A 280 4.77 32.42 -4.71
N VAL A 281 5.64 31.92 -3.83
CA VAL A 281 6.67 30.92 -4.18
C VAL A 281 6.08 29.52 -4.27
N PHE A 282 5.15 29.19 -3.37
CA PHE A 282 4.47 27.90 -3.29
C PHE A 282 2.97 28.06 -3.57
N PRO A 283 2.55 28.31 -4.82
CA PRO A 283 1.14 28.53 -5.16
C PRO A 283 0.38 27.20 -5.29
N ILE A 284 0.40 26.37 -4.24
CA ILE A 284 -0.11 24.98 -4.24
C ILE A 284 -1.56 24.90 -4.70
N HIS A 285 -2.39 25.83 -4.24
CA HIS A 285 -3.79 25.98 -4.62
C HIS A 285 -4.02 26.18 -6.13
N ARG A 286 -2.97 26.51 -6.90
CA ARG A 286 -3.02 26.65 -8.37
C ARG A 286 -2.34 25.51 -9.11
N MET A 287 -1.52 24.73 -8.43
CA MET A 287 -0.65 23.72 -9.02
C MET A 287 -1.22 22.30 -8.89
N THR A 288 -2.21 22.09 -8.02
CA THR A 288 -2.65 20.75 -7.61
C THR A 288 -4.18 20.60 -7.64
N ASP A 289 -4.67 19.39 -7.36
CA ASP A 289 -6.10 19.07 -7.22
C ASP A 289 -6.78 20.06 -6.24
N ALA A 290 -7.99 20.53 -6.56
CA ALA A 290 -8.76 21.44 -5.71
C ALA A 290 -9.05 20.88 -4.31
N LYS A 291 -8.88 19.56 -4.12
CA LYS A 291 -9.04 18.85 -2.86
C LYS A 291 -7.79 18.89 -1.96
N VAL A 292 -6.64 19.33 -2.48
CA VAL A 292 -5.43 19.51 -1.66
C VAL A 292 -5.72 20.47 -0.53
N ALA A 293 -5.31 20.10 0.68
CA ALA A 293 -5.58 20.88 1.87
C ALA A 293 -5.09 22.32 1.66
N PRO A 294 -5.87 23.35 2.03
CA PRO A 294 -5.46 24.75 1.85
C PRO A 294 -4.11 25.07 2.50
N THR A 295 -3.73 24.32 3.53
CA THR A 295 -2.46 24.47 4.25
C THR A 295 -1.38 23.49 3.79
N ALA A 296 -1.53 22.74 2.69
CA ALA A 296 -0.71 21.58 2.31
C ALA A 296 0.82 21.75 2.31
N PHE A 297 1.34 22.98 2.39
CA PHE A 297 2.75 23.24 2.69
C PHE A 297 2.85 24.57 3.44
N PRO A 298 2.64 24.56 4.76
CA PRO A 298 2.54 25.78 5.55
C PRO A 298 3.92 26.39 5.78
N PRO A 299 4.01 27.68 6.17
CA PRO A 299 5.28 28.31 6.49
C PRO A 299 6.06 27.57 7.58
N HIS A 300 7.27 27.15 7.24
CA HIS A 300 8.18 26.45 8.14
C HIS A 300 9.65 26.78 7.81
N LEU A 301 10.57 26.26 8.62
CA LEU A 301 12.01 26.32 8.40
C LEU A 301 12.61 24.94 8.68
N LEU A 302 13.17 24.32 7.64
CA LEU A 302 13.96 23.10 7.80
C LEU A 302 15.43 23.46 8.07
N ILE A 303 15.95 23.00 9.21
CA ILE A 303 17.37 23.10 9.56
C ILE A 303 18.05 21.81 9.11
N VAL A 304 19.05 21.94 8.25
CA VAL A 304 19.88 20.84 7.76
C VAL A 304 21.32 20.97 8.23
N ASP A 305 22.01 19.85 8.40
CA ASP A 305 23.46 19.84 8.64
C ASP A 305 24.26 20.19 7.37
N ASP A 306 25.59 20.25 7.46
CA ASP A 306 26.45 20.58 6.32
C ASP A 306 26.25 19.59 5.14
N GLY A 307 25.85 18.35 5.42
CA GLY A 307 25.55 17.33 4.42
C GLY A 307 24.15 17.42 3.82
N GLY A 308 23.39 18.47 4.12
CA GLY A 308 22.01 18.65 3.66
C GLY A 308 21.00 17.74 4.36
N ARG A 309 21.35 17.15 5.50
CA ARG A 309 20.50 16.17 6.21
C ARG A 309 19.53 16.88 7.15
N PRO A 310 18.23 16.53 7.15
CA PRO A 310 17.26 17.07 8.09
C PRO A 310 17.67 16.87 9.54
N THR A 311 17.73 17.95 10.32
CA THR A 311 18.06 17.89 11.76
C THR A 311 16.94 18.43 12.64
N THR A 312 16.26 19.47 12.20
CA THR A 312 15.18 20.10 12.96
C THR A 312 14.21 20.77 12.01
N LEU A 313 12.92 20.61 12.27
CA LEU A 313 11.85 21.36 11.64
C LEU A 313 11.34 22.41 12.64
N VAL A 314 11.22 23.67 12.19
CA VAL A 314 10.70 24.77 13.01
C VAL A 314 9.47 25.36 12.34
N THR A 315 8.42 25.57 13.13
CA THR A 315 7.15 26.19 12.70
C THR A 315 6.82 27.36 13.61
N ALA A 316 5.73 28.07 13.33
CA ALA A 316 5.21 29.09 14.24
C ALA A 316 4.77 28.52 15.61
N HIS A 317 4.56 27.21 15.71
CA HIS A 317 4.02 26.53 16.89
C HIS A 317 5.09 25.82 17.74
N GLY A 318 6.27 25.55 17.17
CA GLY A 318 7.36 24.93 17.92
C GLY A 318 8.46 24.36 17.03
N ARG A 319 9.19 23.38 17.59
CA ARG A 319 10.26 22.67 16.90
C ARG A 319 10.09 21.16 17.03
N VAL A 320 10.49 20.44 16.00
CA VAL A 320 10.58 18.98 15.97
C VAL A 320 12.00 18.62 15.58
N ASP A 321 12.75 18.03 16.52
CA ASP A 321 14.08 17.52 16.19
C ASP A 321 13.93 16.16 15.49
N ALA A 322 14.73 15.91 14.46
CA ALA A 322 14.67 14.69 13.69
C ALA A 322 14.83 13.43 14.58
N PRO A 323 14.19 12.31 14.24
CA PRO A 323 14.34 11.06 14.98
C PRO A 323 15.79 10.55 14.90
N LYS A 324 16.32 10.12 16.04
CA LYS A 324 17.66 9.55 16.17
C LYS A 324 17.63 8.02 16.11
N GLY A 325 16.49 7.41 16.44
CA GLY A 325 16.28 5.97 16.40
C GLY A 325 14.96 5.56 17.08
N GLY A 326 14.82 4.26 17.31
CA GLY A 326 13.60 3.63 17.84
C GLY A 326 13.61 3.45 19.36
N ASP A 327 14.55 4.09 20.06
CA ASP A 327 14.60 4.03 21.52
C ASP A 327 13.37 4.72 22.15
N PRO A 328 12.76 4.17 23.21
CA PRO A 328 11.51 4.71 23.76
C PRO A 328 11.54 6.19 24.16
N GLU A 329 12.69 6.68 24.65
CA GLU A 329 12.86 8.09 25.00
C GLU A 329 12.84 9.01 23.77
N ASP A 330 13.47 8.58 22.68
CA ASP A 330 13.52 9.36 21.44
C ASP A 330 12.17 9.34 20.72
N LEU A 331 11.49 8.19 20.74
CA LEU A 331 10.11 8.02 20.29
C LEU A 331 9.17 9.00 20.98
N GLU A 332 9.14 9.02 22.32
CA GLU A 332 8.25 9.91 23.06
C GLU A 332 8.60 11.38 22.83
N ARG A 333 9.89 11.72 22.80
CA ARG A 333 10.35 13.07 22.46
C ARG A 333 9.84 13.50 21.09
N PHE A 334 10.07 12.70 20.04
CA PHE A 334 9.69 13.03 18.67
C PHE A 334 8.18 13.23 18.55
N LEU A 335 7.38 12.28 19.07
CA LEU A 335 5.92 12.36 18.99
C LEU A 335 5.35 13.54 19.80
N SER A 336 5.89 13.83 20.98
CA SER A 336 5.48 14.98 21.79
C SER A 336 5.84 16.32 21.14
N GLN A 337 7.04 16.42 20.55
CA GLN A 337 7.46 17.61 19.80
C GLN A 337 6.59 17.82 18.56
N ALA A 338 6.36 16.76 17.78
CA ALA A 338 5.49 16.80 16.60
C ALA A 338 4.06 17.20 16.95
N ALA A 339 3.47 16.61 17.99
CA ALA A 339 2.11 16.95 18.44
C ALA A 339 1.97 18.43 18.81
N THR A 340 3.02 19.03 19.37
CA THR A 340 3.04 20.45 19.75
C THR A 340 3.28 21.38 18.57
N ALA A 341 4.25 21.06 17.70
CA ALA A 341 4.71 21.95 16.65
C ALA A 341 3.91 21.85 15.34
N LEU A 342 3.19 20.74 15.12
CA LEU A 342 2.54 20.43 13.85
C LEU A 342 1.01 20.39 14.00
N THR A 343 0.40 21.57 14.08
CA THR A 343 -0.98 21.73 14.60
C THR A 343 -2.10 21.48 13.60
N ASP A 344 -1.85 21.57 12.30
CA ASP A 344 -2.84 21.31 11.25
C ASP A 344 -2.33 20.29 10.23
N THR A 345 -3.20 19.88 9.30
CA THR A 345 -2.95 18.82 8.32
C THR A 345 -1.70 19.10 7.48
N GLY A 346 -1.52 20.32 7.01
CA GLY A 346 -0.33 20.72 6.26
C GLY A 346 0.95 20.66 7.09
N HIS A 347 0.89 21.04 8.36
CA HIS A 347 2.05 20.94 9.23
C HIS A 347 2.40 19.49 9.58
N LEU A 348 1.38 18.64 9.80
CA LEU A 348 1.58 17.21 10.06
C LEU A 348 2.32 16.55 8.90
N ASP A 349 1.93 16.88 7.67
CA ASP A 349 2.53 16.32 6.46
C ASP A 349 4.03 16.61 6.29
N LEU A 350 4.55 17.64 6.96
CA LEU A 350 5.99 17.93 6.99
C LEU A 350 6.82 16.77 7.60
N ILE A 351 6.21 15.84 8.35
CA ILE A 351 6.87 14.59 8.74
C ILE A 351 7.11 13.70 7.51
N GLY A 352 6.07 13.47 6.70
CA GLY A 352 6.16 12.70 5.46
C GLY A 352 7.16 13.30 4.49
N GLU A 353 7.21 14.63 4.43
CA GLU A 353 8.08 15.37 3.52
C GLU A 353 9.56 15.37 3.94
N TYR A 354 9.87 15.53 5.23
CA TYR A 354 11.25 15.75 5.67
C TYR A 354 11.85 14.69 6.58
N PHE A 355 11.03 13.90 7.25
CA PHE A 355 11.49 12.88 8.20
C PHE A 355 11.08 11.47 7.80
N PHE A 356 10.59 11.27 6.59
CA PHE A 356 10.18 9.98 6.06
C PHE A 356 10.61 9.81 4.59
N ASP A 357 11.06 8.62 4.23
CA ASP A 357 11.42 8.22 2.87
C ASP A 357 10.59 6.98 2.53
N TYR A 358 9.72 7.10 1.53
CA TYR A 358 8.77 6.04 1.17
C TYR A 358 9.49 4.84 0.54
N VAL A 359 9.11 3.64 0.97
CA VAL A 359 9.49 2.38 0.34
C VAL A 359 8.24 1.55 0.07
N SER A 360 8.22 0.79 -1.02
CA SER A 360 6.98 0.13 -1.47
C SER A 360 6.47 -0.99 -0.54
N ASP A 361 7.37 -1.66 0.19
CA ASP A 361 7.02 -2.64 1.23
C ASP A 361 7.71 -2.21 2.53
N SER A 362 7.11 -2.50 3.69
CA SER A 362 7.84 -2.40 4.96
C SER A 362 8.97 -3.43 5.07
N PRO A 363 10.03 -3.17 5.86
CA PRO A 363 11.04 -4.17 6.21
C PRO A 363 10.45 -5.34 7.02
N ASP A 364 11.07 -6.52 6.89
CA ASP A 364 10.80 -7.69 7.74
C ASP A 364 10.81 -7.30 9.24
N PRO A 365 9.77 -7.60 10.04
CA PRO A 365 9.65 -7.14 11.43
C PRO A 365 10.67 -7.81 12.35
N THR A 366 11.19 -8.98 11.95
CA THR A 366 12.29 -9.64 12.66
C THR A 366 13.64 -8.95 12.41
N ARG A 367 13.70 -8.08 11.39
CA ARG A 367 14.88 -7.32 10.96
C ARG A 367 14.47 -5.89 10.56
N PRO A 368 13.88 -5.10 11.47
CA PRO A 368 13.22 -3.83 11.15
C PRO A 368 14.17 -2.78 10.56
N TRP A 369 15.49 -2.95 10.72
CA TRP A 369 16.50 -2.06 10.16
C TRP A 369 16.74 -2.25 8.66
N LEU A 370 16.23 -3.32 8.04
CA LEU A 370 16.37 -3.56 6.59
C LEU A 370 15.63 -2.49 5.77
N VAL A 371 15.88 -2.46 4.47
CA VAL A 371 15.10 -1.65 3.53
C VAL A 371 14.05 -2.57 2.95
N GLY A 372 12.78 -2.19 3.04
CA GLY A 372 11.74 -2.92 2.34
C GLY A 372 11.81 -2.63 0.84
N ILE A 373 11.46 -3.62 0.04
CA ILE A 373 11.57 -3.58 -1.42
C ILE A 373 10.33 -4.25 -2.01
N PRO A 374 9.91 -3.86 -3.22
CA PRO A 374 8.69 -4.42 -3.82
C PRO A 374 8.65 -5.95 -3.85
N GLY A 375 7.61 -6.52 -3.26
CA GLY A 375 7.30 -7.95 -3.29
C GLY A 375 8.30 -8.81 -2.52
N ALA A 376 8.88 -8.31 -1.43
CA ALA A 376 9.80 -9.07 -0.58
C ALA A 376 9.23 -9.39 0.80
N SER A 377 8.36 -8.52 1.33
CA SER A 377 7.76 -8.68 2.66
C SER A 377 6.26 -8.96 2.59
N GLY A 378 5.59 -8.57 1.49
CA GLY A 378 4.12 -8.53 1.45
C GLY A 378 3.57 -7.35 2.27
N GLU A 379 2.28 -7.41 2.65
CA GLU A 379 1.59 -6.43 3.50
C GLU A 379 1.97 -6.55 4.99
N ILE A 380 3.27 -6.59 5.25
CA ILE A 380 3.82 -6.46 6.59
C ILE A 380 3.95 -4.97 6.90
N HIS A 381 3.73 -4.56 8.15
CA HIS A 381 3.89 -3.18 8.63
C HIS A 381 4.76 -3.11 9.88
N GLN A 382 5.41 -1.97 10.08
CA GLN A 382 6.20 -1.67 11.25
C GLN A 382 5.35 -1.00 12.34
N SER A 383 5.68 -1.24 13.60
CA SER A 383 5.23 -0.35 14.68
C SER A 383 5.92 1.00 14.60
N ILE A 384 5.32 2.06 15.16
CA ILE A 384 5.96 3.39 15.22
C ILE A 384 7.40 3.31 15.75
N ALA A 385 7.66 2.47 16.77
CA ALA A 385 9.00 2.29 17.32
C ALA A 385 9.96 1.64 16.31
N GLN A 386 9.49 0.69 15.50
CA GLN A 386 10.27 0.09 14.42
C GLN A 386 10.49 1.09 13.28
N THR A 387 9.46 1.86 12.87
CA THR A 387 9.54 2.92 11.86
C THR A 387 10.55 3.99 12.24
N LEU A 388 10.48 4.54 13.45
CA LEU A 388 11.50 5.49 13.94
C LEU A 388 12.86 4.81 14.13
N GLY A 389 12.86 3.52 14.45
CA GLY A 389 14.06 2.66 14.49
C GLY A 389 14.79 2.53 13.16
N THR A 390 14.11 2.80 12.04
CA THR A 390 14.73 2.82 10.72
C THR A 390 15.43 4.15 10.43
N ALA A 391 15.33 5.16 11.29
CA ALA A 391 15.91 6.48 11.06
C ALA A 391 17.41 6.40 10.72
N VAL A 392 17.78 6.97 9.56
CA VAL A 392 19.16 7.19 9.15
C VAL A 392 19.27 8.65 8.75
N ASP A 393 20.18 9.39 9.40
CA ASP A 393 20.34 10.83 9.19
C ASP A 393 19.05 11.65 9.40
N GLY A 394 18.25 11.27 10.40
CA GLY A 394 17.01 11.98 10.73
C GLY A 394 15.82 11.61 9.85
N VAL A 395 15.97 10.67 8.92
CA VAL A 395 14.91 10.26 7.99
C VAL A 395 14.53 8.80 8.25
N CYS A 396 13.27 8.58 8.62
CA CYS A 396 12.64 7.27 8.78
C CYS A 396 12.29 6.68 7.42
N ARG A 397 11.94 5.40 7.43
CA ARG A 397 11.64 4.62 6.24
C ARG A 397 10.47 3.71 6.55
N GLY A 398 9.58 3.60 5.58
CA GLY A 398 8.43 2.74 5.67
C GLY A 398 7.52 2.90 4.46
N ASP A 399 6.45 2.13 4.45
CA ASP A 399 5.38 2.28 3.47
C ASP A 399 4.31 3.27 3.96
N CYS A 400 3.15 3.27 3.30
CA CYS A 400 2.04 4.14 3.64
C CYS A 400 1.42 3.85 5.01
N ASP A 401 1.45 2.60 5.45
CA ASP A 401 0.90 2.19 6.75
C ASP A 401 1.79 2.69 7.89
N ASP A 402 3.10 2.59 7.72
CA ASP A 402 4.09 3.05 8.70
C ASP A 402 3.96 4.56 8.93
N LEU A 403 3.84 5.34 7.85
CA LEU A 403 3.65 6.78 7.92
C LEU A 403 2.30 7.14 8.55
N ALA A 404 1.22 6.47 8.14
CA ALA A 404 -0.10 6.69 8.72
C ALA A 404 -0.13 6.40 10.23
N GLU A 405 0.65 5.43 10.71
CA GLU A 405 0.77 5.12 12.13
C GLU A 405 1.54 6.20 12.92
N VAL A 406 2.62 6.73 12.34
CA VAL A 406 3.31 7.90 12.91
C VAL A 406 2.34 9.07 13.03
N TYR A 407 1.59 9.37 11.96
CA TYR A 407 0.58 10.43 12.01
C TYR A 407 -0.49 10.14 13.07
N GLN A 408 -1.01 8.91 13.15
CA GLN A 408 -2.04 8.52 14.12
C GLN A 408 -1.56 8.78 15.55
N ALA A 409 -0.31 8.44 15.85
CA ALA A 409 0.29 8.64 17.16
C ALA A 409 0.46 10.12 17.53
N VAL A 410 0.73 10.98 16.54
CA VAL A 410 0.84 12.43 16.71
C VAL A 410 -0.55 13.04 16.95
N VAL A 411 -1.54 12.76 16.11
CA VAL A 411 -2.89 13.35 16.24
C VAL A 411 -3.60 12.86 17.52
N THR A 412 -3.35 11.62 17.96
CA THR A 412 -3.86 11.12 19.24
C THR A 412 -3.33 11.95 20.42
N ARG A 413 -2.04 12.34 20.40
CA ARG A 413 -1.46 13.23 21.43
C ARG A 413 -2.01 14.65 21.37
N GLN A 414 -2.50 15.08 20.20
CA GLN A 414 -3.23 16.34 20.04
C GLN A 414 -4.67 16.27 20.55
N GLY A 415 -5.13 15.10 21.00
CA GLY A 415 -6.51 14.89 21.43
C GLY A 415 -7.50 14.74 20.27
N ARG A 416 -7.01 14.51 19.05
CA ARG A 416 -7.83 14.24 17.87
C ARG A 416 -8.14 12.75 17.76
N LEU A 417 -9.27 12.45 17.14
CA LEU A 417 -9.73 11.09 16.92
C LEU A 417 -9.38 10.66 15.49
N GLY A 418 -8.12 10.27 15.28
CA GLY A 418 -7.59 9.84 13.99
C GLY A 418 -7.56 8.33 13.83
N HIS A 419 -7.99 7.85 12.67
CA HIS A 419 -8.03 6.43 12.31
C HIS A 419 -7.35 6.19 10.97
N ILE A 420 -6.69 5.05 10.84
CA ILE A 420 -6.08 4.65 9.57
C ILE A 420 -7.19 4.05 8.72
N MET A 421 -7.55 4.77 7.66
CA MET A 421 -8.59 4.41 6.72
C MET A 421 -7.97 3.63 5.56
N ASN A 422 -8.53 2.46 5.27
CA ASN A 422 -8.15 1.68 4.11
C ASN A 422 -8.92 2.23 2.90
N VAL A 423 -8.22 2.98 2.06
CA VAL A 423 -8.77 3.52 0.82
C VAL A 423 -8.29 2.64 -0.35
N PRO A 424 -8.91 2.73 -1.54
CA PRO A 424 -8.49 1.93 -2.69
C PRO A 424 -6.97 2.04 -2.94
N GLN A 425 -6.30 0.88 -2.94
CA GLN A 425 -4.86 0.70 -3.15
C GLN A 425 -3.93 1.38 -2.12
N HIS A 426 -4.45 1.91 -1.00
CA HIS A 426 -3.64 2.70 -0.07
C HIS A 426 -4.19 2.72 1.36
N ASN A 427 -3.30 2.92 2.35
CA ASN A 427 -3.71 3.21 3.72
C ASN A 427 -3.31 4.64 4.09
N THR A 428 -4.22 5.37 4.71
CA THR A 428 -4.04 6.79 5.02
C THR A 428 -4.58 7.10 6.40
N LEU A 429 -4.00 8.05 7.12
CA LEU A 429 -4.63 8.59 8.32
C LEU A 429 -5.76 9.55 7.91
N ALA A 430 -6.96 9.31 8.44
CA ALA A 430 -8.07 10.26 8.38
C ALA A 430 -8.48 10.72 9.79
N PHE A 431 -8.89 11.98 9.91
CA PHE A 431 -9.58 12.51 11.09
C PHE A 431 -10.62 13.56 10.67
N ALA A 432 -11.67 13.72 11.46
CA ALA A 432 -12.78 14.62 11.14
C ALA A 432 -12.96 15.69 12.23
N GLU A 433 -13.20 16.93 11.82
CA GLU A 433 -13.43 18.07 12.71
C GLU A 433 -14.59 18.93 12.20
N PRO A 434 -15.45 19.48 13.08
CA PRO A 434 -16.46 20.45 12.66
C PRO A 434 -15.81 21.78 12.31
N GLN A 435 -16.17 22.35 11.16
CA GLN A 435 -15.72 23.64 10.64
C GLN A 435 -16.91 24.56 10.40
N GLY A 436 -17.45 25.14 11.47
CA GLY A 436 -18.66 25.97 11.41
C GLY A 436 -19.92 25.13 11.22
N GLU A 437 -20.60 25.28 10.08
CA GLU A 437 -21.81 24.50 9.71
C GLU A 437 -21.45 23.25 8.88
N GLU A 438 -20.18 23.07 8.52
CA GLU A 438 -19.68 21.94 7.73
C GLU A 438 -18.80 21.03 8.58
N TRP A 439 -18.59 19.81 8.09
CA TRP A 439 -17.57 18.89 8.57
C TRP A 439 -16.39 18.88 7.61
N GLU A 440 -15.18 18.86 8.14
CA GLU A 440 -13.95 18.65 7.38
C GLU A 440 -13.35 17.30 7.74
N VAL A 441 -13.10 16.46 6.74
CA VAL A 441 -12.28 15.25 6.86
C VAL A 441 -10.92 15.56 6.28
N SER A 442 -9.89 15.50 7.12
CA SER A 442 -8.49 15.63 6.72
C SER A 442 -7.89 14.26 6.48
N VAL A 443 -7.10 14.14 5.40
CA VAL A 443 -6.46 12.90 4.95
C VAL A 443 -4.96 13.13 4.80
N LEU A 444 -4.16 12.31 5.48
CA LEU A 444 -2.69 12.34 5.50
C LEU A 444 -2.14 11.03 4.93
N GLN A 445 -1.29 11.13 3.90
CA GLN A 445 -0.82 10.00 3.09
C GLN A 445 0.64 10.22 2.68
N THR A 446 1.17 9.41 1.75
CA THR A 446 2.53 9.57 1.22
C THR A 446 2.65 10.68 0.17
N GLY A 447 1.53 11.13 -0.39
CA GLY A 447 1.42 12.32 -1.25
C GLY A 447 0.96 13.56 -0.47
N PRO A 448 0.49 14.62 -1.16
CA PRO A 448 0.02 15.82 -0.48
C PRO A 448 -1.17 15.54 0.45
N PRO A 449 -1.35 16.35 1.51
CA PRO A 449 -2.50 16.24 2.39
C PRO A 449 -3.75 16.75 1.69
N TYR A 450 -4.89 16.12 1.99
CA TYR A 450 -6.19 16.51 1.46
C TYR A 450 -7.15 16.95 2.57
N ALA A 451 -8.11 17.81 2.21
CA ALA A 451 -9.20 18.22 3.09
C ALA A 451 -10.53 18.21 2.33
N PHE A 452 -11.51 17.49 2.86
CA PHE A 452 -12.82 17.30 2.24
C PHE A 452 -13.89 17.91 3.12
N ARG A 453 -14.65 18.88 2.59
CA ARG A 453 -15.71 19.58 3.32
C ARG A 453 -17.09 19.22 2.79
N ALA A 454 -18.03 18.98 3.69
CA ALA A 454 -19.44 18.77 3.36
C ALA A 454 -20.35 19.17 4.53
N ALA A 455 -21.66 19.25 4.30
CA ALA A 455 -22.63 19.57 5.35
C ALA A 455 -22.70 18.48 6.43
N THR A 456 -22.46 17.23 6.06
CA THR A 456 -22.43 16.08 6.97
C THR A 456 -21.08 15.38 6.95
N ILE A 457 -20.69 14.76 8.07
CA ILE A 457 -19.47 13.98 8.13
C ILE A 457 -19.50 12.78 7.18
N GLN A 458 -20.67 12.17 6.97
CA GLN A 458 -20.85 11.05 6.05
C GLN A 458 -20.51 11.45 4.61
N GLU A 459 -20.99 12.60 4.15
CA GLU A 459 -20.66 13.13 2.82
C GLU A 459 -19.18 13.51 2.70
N ALA A 460 -18.59 14.06 3.75
CA ALA A 460 -17.16 14.39 3.78
C ALA A 460 -16.28 13.14 3.72
N LEU A 461 -16.62 12.09 4.49
CA LEU A 461 -15.95 10.78 4.44
C LEU A 461 -16.12 10.10 3.08
N ARG A 462 -17.31 10.18 2.48
CA ARG A 462 -17.56 9.68 1.12
C ARG A 462 -16.68 10.38 0.10
N ALA A 463 -16.60 11.71 0.16
CA ALA A 463 -15.76 12.49 -0.73
C ALA A 463 -14.27 12.15 -0.57
N ALA A 464 -13.84 11.89 0.67
CA ALA A 464 -12.49 11.45 0.99
C ALA A 464 -12.18 10.06 0.40
N TYR A 465 -13.06 9.07 0.60
CA TYR A 465 -12.87 7.71 0.09
C TYR A 465 -12.87 7.66 -1.45
N LEU A 466 -13.88 8.26 -2.09
CA LEU A 466 -14.05 8.24 -3.55
C LEU A 466 -12.98 9.05 -4.29
N HIS A 467 -12.17 9.85 -3.60
CA HIS A 467 -11.00 10.48 -4.20
C HIS A 467 -9.97 9.45 -4.70
N PHE A 468 -9.85 8.32 -3.99
CA PHE A 468 -8.89 7.26 -4.28
C PHE A 468 -9.46 6.14 -5.16
N GLY A 469 -10.79 6.02 -5.26
CA GLY A 469 -11.45 5.10 -6.19
C GLY A 469 -12.82 5.63 -6.61
N VAL A 470 -12.90 6.22 -7.80
CA VAL A 470 -14.12 6.90 -8.29
C VAL A 470 -15.27 5.92 -8.56
N PHE A 471 -14.96 4.64 -8.78
CA PHE A 471 -15.93 3.59 -9.08
C PHE A 471 -16.23 2.67 -7.88
N GLU A 472 -15.66 2.96 -6.71
CA GLU A 472 -15.87 2.15 -5.51
C GLU A 472 -17.16 2.57 -4.81
N ASN A 473 -17.80 1.62 -4.12
CA ASN A 473 -18.94 1.91 -3.27
C ASN A 473 -18.45 2.34 -1.88
N PHE A 474 -19.06 3.39 -1.32
CA PHE A 474 -18.78 3.85 0.04
C PHE A 474 -20.05 3.96 0.86
N ASP A 475 -20.03 3.34 2.04
CA ASP A 475 -21.06 3.42 3.05
C ASP A 475 -20.48 4.01 4.34
N ALA A 476 -21.05 5.10 4.82
CA ALA A 476 -20.59 5.75 6.04
C ALA A 476 -20.86 4.92 7.31
N ASP A 477 -21.82 3.99 7.27
CA ASP A 477 -22.06 3.05 8.38
C ASP A 477 -21.02 1.91 8.40
N GLN A 478 -20.19 1.83 7.36
CA GLN A 478 -19.15 0.81 7.15
C GLN A 478 -17.90 1.49 6.56
N CYS A 479 -17.30 2.40 7.32
CA CYS A 479 -16.03 2.98 6.96
C CYS A 479 -14.92 1.92 7.04
N PRO A 480 -14.10 1.73 6.00
CA PRO A 480 -13.01 0.77 6.00
C PRO A 480 -11.83 1.29 6.84
N ILE A 481 -11.56 0.64 7.97
CA ILE A 481 -10.53 1.00 8.94
C ILE A 481 -9.51 -0.12 9.10
N ALA A 482 -8.24 0.21 8.97
CA ALA A 482 -7.14 -0.72 9.17
C ALA A 482 -6.72 -0.70 10.65
N LEU A 483 -7.03 -1.77 11.39
CA LEU A 483 -6.64 -1.95 12.79
C LEU A 483 -5.48 -2.94 12.91
N ARG A 484 -4.60 -2.69 13.88
CA ARG A 484 -3.56 -3.62 14.32
C ARG A 484 -3.71 -3.88 15.81
N PHE A 485 -3.70 -5.15 16.20
CA PHE A 485 -3.73 -5.53 17.61
C PHE A 485 -2.35 -5.97 18.10
N GLU A 486 -2.20 -6.13 19.41
CA GLU A 486 -0.90 -6.35 20.02
C GLU A 486 -0.24 -7.65 19.55
N GLY A 487 1.05 -7.58 19.22
CA GLY A 487 1.83 -8.73 18.75
C GLY A 487 1.74 -9.01 17.25
N GLU A 488 1.04 -8.16 16.49
CA GLU A 488 0.86 -8.32 15.05
C GLU A 488 1.77 -7.42 14.23
N ASN A 489 2.13 -7.93 13.05
CA ASN A 489 2.91 -7.24 12.04
C ASN A 489 2.10 -6.93 10.78
N THR A 490 0.78 -7.15 10.79
CA THR A 490 -0.12 -6.86 9.66
C THR A 490 -1.34 -6.13 10.18
N ARG A 491 -1.95 -5.28 9.36
CA ARG A 491 -3.23 -4.66 9.68
C ARG A 491 -4.36 -5.51 9.12
N THR A 492 -5.46 -5.55 9.84
CA THR A 492 -6.70 -6.14 9.37
C THR A 492 -7.67 -5.02 9.06
N ASN A 493 -8.30 -5.09 7.89
CA ASN A 493 -9.33 -4.15 7.50
C ASN A 493 -10.65 -4.55 8.15
N TRP A 494 -11.30 -3.58 8.79
CA TRP A 494 -12.59 -3.70 9.45
C TRP A 494 -13.55 -2.65 8.91
N GLN A 495 -14.84 -2.91 9.01
CA GLN A 495 -15.88 -1.99 8.57
C GLN A 495 -16.58 -1.39 9.79
N LEU A 496 -16.31 -0.12 10.10
CA LEU A 496 -16.78 0.55 11.31
C LEU A 496 -17.64 1.76 10.99
N GLY A 497 -18.68 2.02 11.79
CA GLY A 497 -19.54 3.20 11.58
C GLY A 497 -18.79 4.53 11.75
N TRP A 498 -19.17 5.54 10.97
CA TRP A 498 -18.55 6.87 10.93
C TRP A 498 -18.38 7.54 12.30
N ARG A 499 -19.22 7.21 13.30
CA ARG A 499 -19.14 7.74 14.67
C ARG A 499 -17.79 7.50 15.34
N ILE A 500 -17.00 6.52 14.88
CA ILE A 500 -15.64 6.36 15.39
C ILE A 500 -14.78 7.62 15.21
N PHE A 501 -15.11 8.52 14.27
CA PHE A 501 -14.37 9.76 14.04
C PHE A 501 -14.86 10.92 14.93
N THR A 502 -15.99 10.78 15.64
CA THR A 502 -16.61 11.87 16.40
C THR A 502 -16.84 11.56 17.88
N ASP A 503 -16.94 10.27 18.24
CA ASP A 503 -17.22 9.83 19.61
C ASP A 503 -16.10 8.88 20.10
N PRO A 504 -15.19 9.36 20.98
CA PRO A 504 -14.09 8.55 21.50
C PRO A 504 -14.54 7.32 22.31
N ALA A 505 -15.70 7.37 22.97
CA ALA A 505 -16.21 6.25 23.78
C ALA A 505 -16.78 5.16 22.88
N TYR A 506 -17.53 5.57 21.84
CA TYR A 506 -17.98 4.69 20.78
C TYR A 506 -16.80 4.06 20.05
N ALA A 507 -15.81 4.86 19.61
CA ALA A 507 -14.61 4.37 18.94
C ALA A 507 -13.86 3.31 19.75
N ARG A 508 -13.65 3.56 21.06
CA ARG A 508 -13.05 2.56 21.96
C ARG A 508 -13.86 1.28 22.02
N THR A 509 -15.18 1.39 22.17
CA THR A 509 -16.07 0.22 22.26
C THR A 509 -16.02 -0.60 20.97
N MET A 510 -16.10 0.04 19.81
CA MET A 510 -16.04 -0.64 18.52
C MET A 510 -14.67 -1.28 18.27
N ILE A 511 -13.57 -0.61 18.58
CA ILE A 511 -12.22 -1.21 18.50
C ILE A 511 -12.09 -2.41 19.45
N ASP A 512 -12.64 -2.32 20.66
CA ASP A 512 -12.67 -3.43 21.62
C ASP A 512 -13.54 -4.60 21.12
N VAL A 513 -14.60 -4.34 20.37
CA VAL A 513 -15.43 -5.37 19.71
C VAL A 513 -14.64 -6.03 18.58
N GLN A 514 -13.97 -5.24 17.73
CA GLN A 514 -13.12 -5.80 16.67
C GLN A 514 -11.95 -6.60 17.25
N ARG A 515 -11.37 -6.19 18.38
CA ARG A 515 -10.33 -6.96 19.07
C ARG A 515 -10.84 -8.35 19.48
N ASP A 516 -12.03 -8.40 20.08
CA ASP A 516 -12.61 -9.67 20.51
C ASP A 516 -13.01 -10.54 19.30
N TRP A 517 -13.57 -9.94 18.25
CA TRP A 517 -13.83 -10.63 16.98
C TRP A 517 -12.55 -11.22 16.41
N HIS A 518 -11.52 -10.40 16.32
CA HIS A 518 -10.20 -10.76 15.82
C HIS A 518 -9.58 -11.92 16.58
N PHE A 519 -9.75 -11.98 17.89
CA PHE A 519 -9.28 -13.09 18.72
C PHE A 519 -10.29 -14.23 18.88
N HIS A 520 -11.39 -14.21 18.12
CA HIS A 520 -12.46 -15.22 18.12
C HIS A 520 -13.13 -15.44 19.48
N THR A 521 -13.13 -14.41 20.35
CA THR A 521 -13.86 -14.38 21.62
C THR A 521 -15.22 -13.68 21.44
N PHE A 522 -16.03 -14.22 20.51
CA PHE A 522 -17.28 -13.60 20.06
C PHE A 522 -18.29 -13.38 21.19
N ALA A 523 -18.28 -14.17 22.25
CA ALA A 523 -19.15 -13.97 23.41
C ALA A 523 -18.98 -12.57 24.03
N GLN A 524 -17.74 -12.09 24.13
CA GLN A 524 -17.42 -10.78 24.69
C GLN A 524 -17.84 -9.65 23.73
N ALA A 525 -17.55 -9.82 22.44
CA ALA A 525 -17.98 -8.91 21.40
C ALA A 525 -19.52 -8.75 21.38
N VAL A 526 -20.24 -9.86 21.38
CA VAL A 526 -21.71 -9.90 21.40
C VAL A 526 -22.25 -9.21 22.66
N HIS A 527 -21.67 -9.48 23.83
CA HIS A 527 -22.10 -8.82 25.07
C HIS A 527 -21.92 -7.30 25.01
N LYS A 528 -20.76 -6.82 24.53
CA LYS A 528 -20.47 -5.38 24.38
C LYS A 528 -21.48 -4.72 23.43
N MET A 529 -21.72 -5.33 22.27
CA MET A 529 -22.66 -4.79 21.29
C MET A 529 -24.11 -4.82 21.78
N GLN A 530 -24.53 -5.89 22.46
CA GLN A 530 -25.85 -5.96 23.08
C GLN A 530 -26.02 -4.90 24.17
N ALA A 531 -24.98 -4.66 24.99
CA ALA A 531 -25.01 -3.60 26.00
C ALA A 531 -25.10 -2.21 25.36
N LEU A 532 -24.38 -1.97 24.26
CA LEU A 532 -24.44 -0.72 23.50
C LEU A 532 -25.87 -0.45 22.99
N VAL A 533 -26.48 -1.42 22.29
CA VAL A 533 -27.87 -1.31 21.81
C VAL A 533 -28.86 -1.19 22.96
N ALA A 534 -28.70 -1.96 24.03
CA ALA A 534 -29.58 -1.90 25.21
C ALA A 534 -29.50 -0.55 25.95
N SER A 535 -28.42 0.20 25.79
CA SER A 535 -28.28 1.57 26.33
C SER A 535 -29.13 2.61 25.59
N GLY A 536 -29.80 2.21 24.50
CA GLY A 536 -30.60 3.09 23.65
C GLY A 536 -29.83 3.65 22.46
N ASP A 537 -28.64 3.13 22.16
CA ASP A 537 -27.88 3.52 20.98
C ASP A 537 -28.48 2.87 19.72
N GLU A 538 -29.23 3.66 18.95
CA GLU A 538 -29.95 3.22 17.75
C GLU A 538 -29.16 3.41 16.45
N ASP A 539 -27.84 3.57 16.49
CA ASP A 539 -27.05 3.68 15.26
C ASP A 539 -27.18 2.40 14.41
N PRO A 540 -27.51 2.49 13.10
CA PRO A 540 -27.64 1.33 12.22
C PRO A 540 -26.36 0.48 12.17
N ALA A 541 -25.17 1.08 12.29
CA ALA A 541 -23.90 0.36 12.31
C ALA A 541 -23.82 -0.66 13.46
N ASN A 542 -24.43 -0.38 14.62
CA ASN A 542 -24.45 -1.29 15.76
C ASN A 542 -25.18 -2.59 15.45
N PHE A 543 -26.31 -2.49 14.75
CA PHE A 543 -27.11 -3.65 14.36
C PHE A 543 -26.43 -4.44 13.25
N ARG A 544 -25.72 -3.77 12.32
CA ARG A 544 -24.90 -4.43 11.30
C ARG A 544 -23.75 -5.22 11.93
N GLU A 545 -23.11 -4.67 12.95
CA GLU A 545 -22.03 -5.33 13.70
C GLU A 545 -22.56 -6.56 14.45
N LEU A 546 -23.70 -6.44 15.15
CA LEU A 546 -24.37 -7.57 15.78
C LEU A 546 -24.75 -8.66 14.78
N ALA A 547 -25.20 -8.28 13.58
CA ALA A 547 -25.48 -9.24 12.52
C ALA A 547 -24.20 -9.99 12.10
N GLY A 548 -23.09 -9.28 11.93
CA GLY A 548 -21.79 -9.88 11.62
C GLY A 548 -21.30 -10.85 12.69
N LEU A 549 -21.46 -10.51 13.98
CA LEU A 549 -21.13 -11.41 15.09
C LEU A 549 -22.06 -12.65 15.13
N ALA A 550 -23.34 -12.47 14.83
CA ALA A 550 -24.30 -13.56 14.72
C ALA A 550 -23.97 -14.50 13.54
N GLU A 551 -23.59 -13.95 12.38
CA GLU A 551 -23.10 -14.71 11.22
C GLU A 551 -21.88 -15.58 11.60
N ARG A 552 -20.88 -15.00 12.26
CA ARG A 552 -19.65 -15.73 12.65
C ARG A 552 -19.90 -16.88 13.63
N THR A 553 -20.99 -16.78 14.39
CA THR A 553 -21.40 -17.77 15.39
C THR A 553 -22.52 -18.71 14.90
N GLY A 554 -22.88 -18.65 13.61
CA GLY A 554 -23.90 -19.51 12.99
C GLY A 554 -25.35 -19.19 13.38
N GLN A 555 -25.60 -18.05 14.02
CA GLN A 555 -26.93 -17.61 14.46
C GLN A 555 -27.65 -16.82 13.35
N HIS A 556 -27.81 -17.42 12.16
CA HIS A 556 -28.30 -16.73 10.95
C HIS A 556 -29.69 -16.07 11.12
N ALA A 557 -30.62 -16.69 11.86
CA ALA A 557 -31.92 -16.07 12.15
C ALA A 557 -31.79 -14.77 12.99
N LEU A 558 -30.85 -14.74 13.95
CA LEU A 558 -30.55 -13.54 14.71
C LEU A 558 -29.91 -12.49 13.80
N ALA A 559 -28.94 -12.88 12.95
CA ALA A 559 -28.32 -11.97 11.99
C ALA A 559 -29.36 -11.32 11.07
N ALA A 560 -30.27 -12.09 10.48
CA ALA A 560 -31.38 -11.58 9.67
C ALA A 560 -32.26 -10.58 10.43
N THR A 561 -32.53 -10.84 11.71
CA THR A 561 -33.28 -9.92 12.57
C THR A 561 -32.53 -8.60 12.78
N GLN A 562 -31.23 -8.66 13.08
CA GLN A 562 -30.41 -7.46 13.28
C GLN A 562 -30.23 -6.66 11.98
N LEU A 563 -30.08 -7.31 10.83
CA LEU A 563 -30.04 -6.64 9.52
C LEU A 563 -31.34 -5.89 9.23
N ARG A 564 -32.50 -6.47 9.54
CA ARG A 564 -33.79 -5.78 9.43
C ARG A 564 -33.85 -4.55 10.35
N GLU A 565 -33.32 -4.63 11.56
CA GLU A 565 -33.26 -3.49 12.47
C GLU A 565 -32.31 -2.39 11.97
N ALA A 566 -31.17 -2.75 11.36
CA ALA A 566 -30.29 -1.80 10.70
C ALA A 566 -30.99 -1.10 9.53
N MET A 567 -31.62 -1.87 8.63
CA MET A 567 -32.33 -1.34 7.46
C MET A 567 -33.52 -0.43 7.81
N LYS A 568 -34.16 -0.63 8.97
CA LYS A 568 -35.23 0.27 9.44
C LYS A 568 -34.73 1.64 9.89
N ARG A 569 -33.44 1.73 10.26
CA ARG A 569 -32.81 2.90 10.88
C ARG A 569 -31.85 3.63 9.95
N SER A 570 -31.44 2.98 8.87
CA SER A 570 -30.66 3.63 7.83
C SER A 570 -31.59 4.40 6.87
N ASP A 571 -31.18 5.61 6.51
CA ASP A 571 -31.86 6.42 5.49
C ASP A 571 -31.63 5.87 4.07
N ASP A 572 -30.63 5.00 3.91
CA ASP A 572 -30.21 4.43 2.65
C ASP A 572 -30.50 2.92 2.66
N ARG A 573 -31.50 2.49 1.89
CA ARG A 573 -31.78 1.05 1.70
C ARG A 573 -30.73 0.47 0.77
N GLN A 574 -29.55 0.19 1.31
CA GLN A 574 -28.46 -0.33 0.51
C GLN A 574 -28.75 -1.78 0.12
N LEU A 575 -28.69 -2.06 -1.18
CA LEU A 575 -28.85 -3.41 -1.73
C LEU A 575 -27.84 -4.40 -1.14
N THR A 576 -26.67 -3.92 -0.67
CA THR A 576 -25.68 -4.69 0.09
C THR A 576 -26.19 -5.19 1.46
N LEU A 577 -27.07 -4.46 2.16
CA LEU A 577 -27.73 -5.00 3.36
C LEU A 577 -28.76 -6.07 3.00
N THR A 578 -29.44 -5.89 1.86
CA THR A 578 -30.45 -6.83 1.37
C THR A 578 -29.79 -8.14 0.93
N SER A 579 -28.63 -8.10 0.26
CA SER A 579 -27.88 -9.29 -0.13
C SER A 579 -27.48 -10.14 1.10
N ARG A 580 -26.91 -9.49 2.12
CA ARG A 580 -26.59 -10.15 3.40
C ARG A 580 -27.82 -10.70 4.12
N LEU A 581 -28.94 -9.98 4.08
CA LEU A 581 -30.19 -10.43 4.68
C LEU A 581 -30.69 -11.71 4.00
N ILE A 582 -30.66 -11.77 2.67
CA ILE A 582 -31.08 -12.95 1.89
C ILE A 582 -30.22 -14.17 2.27
N VAL A 583 -28.89 -14.06 2.33
CA VAL A 583 -28.01 -15.17 2.79
C VAL A 583 -28.47 -15.70 4.14
N ASN A 584 -28.62 -14.80 5.11
CA ASN A 584 -28.93 -15.19 6.48
C ASN A 584 -30.35 -15.73 6.64
N LEU A 585 -31.30 -15.33 5.79
CA LEU A 585 -32.62 -15.96 5.75
C LEU A 585 -32.53 -17.38 5.18
N ASP A 586 -31.77 -17.58 4.10
CA ASP A 586 -31.60 -18.88 3.47
C ASP A 586 -30.90 -19.88 4.40
N GLU A 587 -29.75 -19.49 4.98
CA GLU A 587 -29.00 -20.29 5.96
C GLU A 587 -29.79 -20.56 7.26
N ALA A 588 -30.76 -19.71 7.59
CA ALA A 588 -31.69 -19.95 8.69
C ALA A 588 -32.85 -20.89 8.33
N GLY A 589 -32.92 -21.39 7.09
CA GLY A 589 -34.02 -22.21 6.57
C GLY A 589 -35.29 -21.43 6.25
N LEU A 590 -35.22 -20.09 6.15
CA LEU A 590 -36.33 -19.19 5.85
C LEU A 590 -36.39 -18.85 4.35
N HIS A 591 -36.29 -19.87 3.50
CA HIS A 591 -36.16 -19.75 2.03
C HIS A 591 -37.27 -18.91 1.36
N ASP A 592 -38.51 -18.99 1.86
CA ASP A 592 -39.62 -18.20 1.31
C ASP A 592 -39.48 -16.69 1.61
N GLU A 593 -38.92 -16.33 2.77
CA GLU A 593 -38.60 -14.93 3.08
C GLU A 593 -37.41 -14.47 2.25
N ALA A 594 -36.38 -15.30 2.11
CA ALA A 594 -35.23 -15.01 1.23
C ALA A 594 -35.68 -14.73 -0.21
N ARG A 595 -36.59 -15.55 -0.75
CA ARG A 595 -37.18 -15.35 -2.09
C ARG A 595 -37.94 -14.02 -2.21
N GLN A 596 -38.70 -13.64 -1.21
CA GLN A 596 -39.41 -12.34 -1.21
C GLN A 596 -38.43 -11.16 -1.20
N GLU A 597 -37.36 -11.25 -0.43
CA GLU A 597 -36.31 -10.21 -0.40
C GLU A 597 -35.55 -10.14 -1.72
N ILE A 598 -35.32 -11.27 -2.40
CA ILE A 598 -34.76 -11.32 -3.77
C ILE A 598 -35.68 -10.58 -4.75
N GLU A 599 -36.98 -10.89 -4.76
CA GLU A 599 -37.95 -10.23 -5.64
C GLU A 599 -38.00 -8.72 -5.39
N ARG A 600 -37.92 -8.31 -4.12
CA ARG A 600 -37.82 -6.90 -3.73
C ARG A 600 -36.53 -6.25 -4.25
N ALA A 601 -35.38 -6.90 -4.05
CA ALA A 601 -34.07 -6.41 -4.50
C ALA A 601 -34.02 -6.25 -6.04
N LEU A 602 -34.57 -7.21 -6.78
CA LEU A 602 -34.69 -7.13 -8.25
C LEU A 602 -35.60 -5.98 -8.69
N HIS A 603 -36.68 -5.73 -7.97
CA HIS A 603 -37.55 -4.58 -8.24
C HIS A 603 -36.82 -3.25 -8.01
N GLU A 604 -36.13 -3.11 -6.87
CA GLU A 604 -35.33 -1.92 -6.51
C GLU A 604 -34.18 -1.70 -7.51
N LEU A 605 -33.50 -2.76 -7.94
CA LEU A 605 -32.50 -2.70 -9.01
C LEU A 605 -33.12 -2.19 -10.32
N GLY A 606 -34.36 -2.56 -10.60
CA GLY A 606 -35.15 -2.04 -11.73
C GLY A 606 -35.33 -0.52 -11.70
N ASP A 607 -35.39 0.09 -10.52
CA ASP A 607 -35.57 1.54 -10.33
C ASP A 607 -34.25 2.33 -10.46
N LEU A 608 -33.10 1.69 -10.24
CA LEU A 608 -31.75 2.25 -10.44
C LEU A 608 -31.37 2.50 -11.92
N ARG A 609 -32.33 2.46 -12.85
CA ARG A 609 -32.10 2.75 -14.29
C ARG A 609 -31.46 4.12 -14.58
N ARG A 610 -31.44 5.03 -13.59
CA ARG A 610 -30.89 6.39 -13.73
C ARG A 610 -29.44 6.54 -13.24
N ALA A 611 -28.87 5.50 -12.61
CA ALA A 611 -27.49 5.44 -12.13
C ALA A 611 -26.82 4.14 -12.63
N PRO A 612 -26.53 4.04 -13.95
CA PRO A 612 -26.02 2.81 -14.55
C PRO A 612 -24.70 2.32 -13.93
N GLU A 613 -23.88 3.24 -13.42
CA GLU A 613 -22.63 2.97 -12.70
C GLU A 613 -22.83 2.17 -11.40
N GLU A 614 -23.91 2.39 -10.64
CA GLU A 614 -24.20 1.66 -9.40
C GLU A 614 -24.95 0.34 -9.67
N ARG A 615 -25.69 0.30 -10.78
CA ARG A 615 -26.60 -0.81 -11.13
C ARG A 615 -25.85 -2.12 -11.39
N LEU A 616 -24.80 -2.10 -12.22
CA LEU A 616 -24.12 -3.33 -12.64
C LEU A 616 -23.33 -4.01 -11.50
N PRO A 617 -22.52 -3.31 -10.68
CA PRO A 617 -21.88 -3.92 -9.51
C PRO A 617 -22.91 -4.55 -8.56
N THR A 618 -24.01 -3.86 -8.32
CA THR A 618 -25.08 -4.35 -7.44
C THR A 618 -25.80 -5.57 -8.01
N ALA A 619 -26.06 -5.58 -9.33
CA ALA A 619 -26.58 -6.75 -10.02
C ALA A 619 -25.64 -7.95 -9.87
N MET A 620 -24.33 -7.73 -10.02
CA MET A 620 -23.31 -8.77 -9.87
C MET A 620 -23.29 -9.34 -8.44
N GLU A 621 -23.40 -8.49 -7.43
CA GLU A 621 -23.45 -8.91 -6.02
C GLU A 621 -24.67 -9.81 -5.75
N LEU A 622 -25.86 -9.39 -6.22
CA LEU A 622 -27.09 -10.19 -6.10
C LEU A 622 -27.02 -11.51 -6.90
N ALA A 623 -26.34 -11.51 -8.04
CA ALA A 623 -26.13 -12.73 -8.83
C ALA A 623 -25.12 -13.69 -8.19
N MET A 624 -24.07 -13.16 -7.55
CA MET A 624 -23.10 -13.97 -6.81
C MET A 624 -23.76 -14.64 -5.61
N LEU A 625 -24.65 -13.92 -4.93
CA LEU A 625 -25.51 -14.47 -3.91
C LEU A 625 -26.42 -15.59 -4.43
N ALA A 626 -26.99 -15.44 -5.63
CA ALA A 626 -27.80 -16.49 -6.25
C ALA A 626 -27.08 -17.84 -6.29
N ALA A 627 -25.77 -17.80 -6.55
CA ALA A 627 -24.97 -18.98 -6.71
C ALA A 627 -24.80 -19.77 -5.40
N THR A 628 -25.07 -19.17 -4.24
CA THR A 628 -25.00 -19.85 -2.94
C THR A 628 -26.35 -20.37 -2.48
N LEU A 629 -27.43 -20.10 -3.20
CA LEU A 629 -28.79 -20.56 -2.84
C LEU A 629 -29.03 -21.98 -3.38
N ASP A 630 -29.81 -22.76 -2.65
CA ASP A 630 -30.27 -24.09 -3.06
C ASP A 630 -31.05 -24.07 -4.40
N ASP A 631 -31.76 -22.97 -4.68
CA ASP A 631 -32.51 -22.76 -5.93
C ASP A 631 -32.17 -21.40 -6.55
N PRO A 632 -31.23 -21.33 -7.52
CA PRO A 632 -30.85 -20.08 -8.17
C PRO A 632 -31.86 -19.62 -9.24
N THR A 633 -32.94 -20.38 -9.49
CA THR A 633 -33.88 -20.12 -10.60
C THR A 633 -34.45 -18.69 -10.62
N PRO A 634 -34.84 -18.08 -9.49
CA PRO A 634 -35.38 -16.71 -9.47
C PRO A 634 -34.41 -15.64 -9.99
N LEU A 635 -33.11 -15.95 -10.01
CA LEU A 635 -32.03 -15.03 -10.34
C LEU A 635 -31.42 -15.30 -11.73
N ILE A 636 -31.88 -16.34 -12.45
CA ILE A 636 -31.49 -16.57 -13.85
C ILE A 636 -31.73 -15.32 -14.73
N PRO A 637 -32.89 -14.64 -14.67
CA PRO A 637 -33.11 -13.43 -15.49
C PRO A 637 -32.09 -12.31 -15.20
N LEU A 638 -31.60 -12.20 -13.96
CA LEU A 638 -30.59 -11.21 -13.60
C LEU A 638 -29.27 -11.50 -14.35
N ILE A 639 -28.83 -12.75 -14.38
CA ILE A 639 -27.60 -13.14 -15.07
C ILE A 639 -27.78 -13.08 -16.59
N THR A 640 -28.92 -13.53 -17.12
CA THR A 640 -29.12 -13.61 -18.57
C THR A 640 -29.46 -12.27 -19.20
N ASP A 641 -30.38 -11.52 -18.61
CA ASP A 641 -31.01 -10.37 -19.26
C ASP A 641 -30.40 -9.03 -18.82
N GLU A 642 -29.93 -8.95 -17.57
CA GLU A 642 -29.36 -7.73 -17.01
C GLU A 642 -27.83 -7.70 -17.16
N ILE A 643 -27.14 -8.66 -16.53
CA ILE A 643 -25.68 -8.70 -16.53
C ILE A 643 -25.16 -9.18 -17.88
N GLY A 644 -25.68 -10.30 -18.38
CA GLY A 644 -25.23 -10.94 -19.62
C GLY A 644 -25.42 -10.07 -20.86
N ALA A 645 -26.51 -9.31 -20.95
CA ALA A 645 -26.72 -8.39 -22.06
C ALA A 645 -25.64 -7.28 -22.14
N SER A 646 -25.19 -6.78 -20.99
CA SER A 646 -24.15 -5.75 -20.91
C SER A 646 -22.75 -6.36 -21.07
N ILE A 647 -22.38 -7.32 -20.21
CA ILE A 647 -21.02 -7.87 -20.16
C ILE A 647 -20.72 -8.83 -21.31
N GLY A 648 -21.70 -9.61 -21.78
CA GLY A 648 -21.52 -10.50 -22.93
C GLY A 648 -21.13 -9.74 -24.20
N THR A 649 -21.69 -8.53 -24.38
CA THR A 649 -21.30 -7.63 -25.49
C THR A 649 -19.84 -7.18 -25.36
N GLU A 650 -19.40 -6.80 -24.16
CA GLU A 650 -18.01 -6.41 -23.90
C GLU A 650 -17.02 -7.58 -24.06
N ILE A 651 -17.40 -8.79 -23.63
CA ILE A 651 -16.61 -10.01 -23.85
C ILE A 651 -16.44 -10.27 -25.35
N ALA A 652 -17.52 -10.19 -26.13
CA ALA A 652 -17.47 -10.38 -27.58
C ALA A 652 -16.61 -9.31 -28.26
N PHE A 653 -16.72 -8.05 -27.81
CA PHE A 653 -15.92 -6.94 -28.31
C PHE A 653 -14.42 -7.12 -28.03
N LEU A 654 -14.04 -7.37 -26.77
CA LEU A 654 -12.65 -7.60 -26.37
C LEU A 654 -12.06 -8.82 -27.08
N SER A 655 -12.81 -9.93 -27.14
CA SER A 655 -12.41 -11.12 -27.90
C SER A 655 -12.13 -10.79 -29.36
N GLY A 656 -12.98 -9.98 -29.99
CA GLY A 656 -12.80 -9.54 -31.38
C GLY A 656 -11.54 -8.69 -31.58
N LEU A 657 -11.24 -7.78 -30.64
CA LEU A 657 -10.03 -6.95 -30.69
C LEU A 657 -8.75 -7.76 -30.51
N LEU A 658 -8.73 -8.66 -29.53
CA LEU A 658 -7.59 -9.52 -29.24
C LEU A 658 -7.28 -10.43 -30.43
N ASP A 659 -8.31 -11.04 -31.02
CA ASP A 659 -8.15 -11.95 -32.15
C ASP A 659 -7.73 -11.24 -33.45
N ALA A 660 -8.14 -9.99 -33.62
CA ALA A 660 -7.70 -9.17 -34.75
C ALA A 660 -6.26 -8.63 -34.56
N GLY A 661 -5.62 -8.85 -33.40
CA GLY A 661 -4.33 -8.27 -33.06
C GLY A 661 -4.36 -6.74 -33.03
N ARG A 662 -5.55 -6.15 -32.78
CA ARG A 662 -5.78 -4.69 -32.84
C ARG A 662 -5.57 -4.00 -31.49
N LEU A 663 -5.40 -4.76 -30.41
CA LEU A 663 -5.17 -4.24 -29.08
C LEU A 663 -3.66 -4.24 -28.77
N PRO A 664 -3.02 -3.08 -28.60
CA PRO A 664 -1.61 -3.03 -28.20
C PRO A 664 -1.40 -3.73 -26.86
N ALA A 665 -0.33 -4.51 -26.73
CA ALA A 665 -0.01 -5.24 -25.49
C ALA A 665 0.13 -4.31 -24.28
N SER A 666 0.72 -3.12 -24.47
CA SER A 666 0.86 -2.11 -23.41
C SER A 666 -0.49 -1.54 -22.96
N SER A 667 -1.42 -1.32 -23.90
CA SER A 667 -2.78 -0.88 -23.54
C SER A 667 -3.51 -1.99 -22.81
N TRP A 668 -3.41 -3.24 -23.27
CA TRP A 668 -3.99 -4.37 -22.56
C TRP A 668 -3.43 -4.48 -21.14
N GLN A 669 -2.13 -4.26 -20.92
CA GLN A 669 -1.56 -4.35 -19.57
C GLN A 669 -1.90 -3.16 -18.65
N ASN A 670 -1.86 -1.94 -19.20
CA ASN A 670 -1.78 -0.72 -18.39
C ASN A 670 -2.99 0.20 -18.48
N ASP A 671 -3.93 -0.03 -19.41
CA ASP A 671 -5.14 0.78 -19.50
C ASP A 671 -6.14 0.36 -18.41
N GLU A 672 -6.51 1.32 -17.57
CA GLU A 672 -7.35 1.11 -16.39
C GLU A 672 -8.79 0.71 -16.75
N ASN A 673 -9.34 1.27 -17.84
CA ASN A 673 -10.68 0.88 -18.31
C ASN A 673 -10.67 -0.56 -18.84
N LEU A 674 -9.64 -0.94 -19.60
CA LEU A 674 -9.51 -2.32 -20.08
C LEU A 674 -9.31 -3.29 -18.90
N ARG A 675 -8.52 -2.93 -17.89
CA ARG A 675 -8.36 -3.73 -16.67
C ARG A 675 -9.70 -3.92 -15.95
N GLU A 676 -10.49 -2.86 -15.83
CA GLU A 676 -11.79 -2.95 -15.18
C GLU A 676 -12.79 -3.83 -15.96
N ILE A 677 -12.88 -3.67 -17.29
CA ILE A 677 -13.75 -4.51 -18.11
C ILE A 677 -13.30 -5.98 -18.03
N ARG A 678 -12.00 -6.29 -17.98
CA ARG A 678 -11.51 -7.65 -17.74
C ARG A 678 -11.98 -8.21 -16.40
N ARG A 679 -11.86 -7.42 -15.34
CA ARG A 679 -12.27 -7.79 -13.98
C ARG A 679 -13.77 -8.09 -13.94
N LEU A 680 -14.60 -7.24 -14.52
CA LEU A 680 -16.04 -7.44 -14.64
C LEU A 680 -16.40 -8.68 -15.47
N ALA A 681 -15.71 -8.91 -16.59
CA ALA A 681 -15.90 -10.11 -17.42
C ALA A 681 -15.53 -11.39 -16.66
N MET A 682 -14.44 -11.38 -15.89
CA MET A 682 -14.04 -12.49 -15.03
C MET A 682 -15.09 -12.73 -13.92
N GLN A 683 -15.52 -11.70 -13.20
CA GLN A 683 -16.57 -11.82 -12.18
C GLN A 683 -17.86 -12.39 -12.75
N TYR A 684 -18.33 -11.86 -13.88
CA TYR A 684 -19.50 -12.39 -14.59
C TYR A 684 -19.34 -13.87 -14.91
N ALA A 685 -18.20 -14.27 -15.48
CA ALA A 685 -17.97 -15.67 -15.84
C ALA A 685 -17.97 -16.58 -14.59
N MET A 686 -17.36 -16.17 -13.48
CA MET A 686 -17.37 -16.94 -12.23
C MET A 686 -18.78 -17.11 -11.66
N VAL A 687 -19.54 -16.01 -11.56
CA VAL A 687 -20.91 -16.02 -11.05
C VAL A 687 -21.82 -16.86 -11.94
N ALA A 688 -21.71 -16.69 -13.25
CA ALA A 688 -22.49 -17.43 -14.22
C ALA A 688 -22.18 -18.93 -14.19
N MET A 689 -20.91 -19.33 -14.02
CA MET A 689 -20.54 -20.74 -13.82
C MET A 689 -21.17 -21.30 -12.55
N ALA A 690 -21.05 -20.59 -11.43
CA ALA A 690 -21.57 -21.06 -10.15
C ALA A 690 -23.11 -21.23 -10.17
N VAL A 691 -23.84 -20.30 -10.79
CA VAL A 691 -25.28 -20.48 -11.04
C VAL A 691 -25.56 -21.66 -11.97
N MET A 692 -24.76 -21.84 -13.03
CA MET A 692 -24.93 -22.97 -13.95
C MET A 692 -24.59 -24.34 -13.32
N GLU A 693 -23.72 -24.41 -12.31
CA GLU A 693 -23.43 -25.65 -11.57
C GLU A 693 -24.64 -26.12 -10.76
N ASN A 694 -25.46 -25.18 -10.25
CA ASN A 694 -26.66 -25.48 -9.44
C ASN A 694 -27.93 -25.67 -10.28
N VAL A 695 -27.91 -25.35 -11.58
CA VAL A 695 -29.04 -25.60 -12.49
C VAL A 695 -28.91 -26.99 -13.14
N PRO A 696 -29.93 -27.87 -13.05
CA PRO A 696 -29.90 -29.17 -13.72
C PRO A 696 -29.60 -29.05 -15.21
N ALA A 697 -28.71 -29.89 -15.75
CA ALA A 697 -28.25 -29.82 -17.14
C ALA A 697 -29.41 -29.78 -18.16
N GLU A 698 -30.48 -30.55 -17.93
CA GLU A 698 -31.66 -30.55 -18.81
C GLU A 698 -32.40 -29.19 -18.82
N ALA A 699 -32.46 -28.50 -17.68
CA ALA A 699 -33.08 -27.18 -17.58
C ALA A 699 -32.19 -26.11 -18.24
N ARG A 700 -30.87 -26.20 -18.01
CA ARG A 700 -29.87 -25.32 -18.60
C ARG A 700 -29.90 -25.35 -20.13
N ASP A 701 -29.87 -26.55 -20.71
CA ASP A 701 -29.80 -26.72 -22.17
C ASP A 701 -31.10 -26.27 -22.89
N LYS A 702 -32.21 -26.18 -22.16
CA LYS A 702 -33.51 -25.71 -22.69
C LYS A 702 -33.75 -24.22 -22.48
N HIS A 703 -32.98 -23.55 -21.63
CA HIS A 703 -33.16 -22.12 -21.33
C HIS A 703 -32.30 -21.25 -22.27
N PRO A 704 -32.90 -20.50 -23.23
CA PRO A 704 -32.13 -19.78 -24.25
C PRO A 704 -31.12 -18.78 -23.67
N GLY A 705 -31.46 -18.11 -22.57
CA GLY A 705 -30.55 -17.20 -21.88
C GLY A 705 -29.33 -17.91 -21.30
N LEU A 706 -29.48 -19.11 -20.74
CA LEU A 706 -28.35 -19.85 -20.17
C LEU A 706 -27.44 -20.44 -21.26
N VAL A 707 -28.00 -20.74 -22.43
CA VAL A 707 -27.21 -21.11 -23.62
C VAL A 707 -26.33 -19.93 -24.07
N ASN A 708 -26.84 -18.70 -24.04
CA ASN A 708 -26.04 -17.51 -24.36
C ASN A 708 -24.94 -17.27 -23.31
N VAL A 709 -25.30 -17.36 -22.03
CA VAL A 709 -24.35 -17.25 -20.91
C VAL A 709 -23.22 -18.28 -21.03
N ALA A 710 -23.55 -19.53 -21.37
CA ALA A 710 -22.55 -20.57 -21.63
C ALA A 710 -21.59 -20.18 -22.78
N GLY A 711 -22.13 -19.58 -23.85
CA GLY A 711 -21.35 -19.03 -24.97
C GLY A 711 -20.44 -17.86 -24.58
N ASP A 712 -20.90 -16.97 -23.70
CA ASP A 712 -20.10 -15.87 -23.17
C ASP A 712 -18.93 -16.39 -22.31
N ILE A 713 -19.21 -17.33 -21.40
CA ILE A 713 -18.19 -17.99 -20.57
C ILE A 713 -17.14 -18.68 -21.46
N GLU A 714 -17.58 -19.44 -22.47
CA GLU A 714 -16.69 -20.09 -23.43
C GLU A 714 -15.82 -19.06 -24.18
N THR A 715 -16.42 -17.97 -24.63
CA THR A 715 -15.72 -16.90 -25.35
C THR A 715 -14.68 -16.22 -24.47
N TRP A 716 -15.06 -15.81 -23.27
CA TRP A 716 -14.16 -15.22 -22.28
C TRP A 716 -13.00 -16.18 -21.95
N ALA A 717 -13.31 -17.42 -21.60
CA ALA A 717 -12.32 -18.42 -21.21
C ALA A 717 -11.30 -18.66 -22.33
N THR A 718 -11.77 -18.79 -23.57
CA THR A 718 -10.91 -19.13 -24.70
C THR A 718 -10.17 -17.93 -25.30
N ALA A 719 -10.67 -16.70 -25.13
CA ALA A 719 -10.07 -15.50 -25.70
C ALA A 719 -9.18 -14.73 -24.71
N MET A 720 -9.51 -14.72 -23.41
CA MET A 720 -8.94 -13.79 -22.43
C MET A 720 -8.07 -14.47 -21.37
N VAL A 721 -8.43 -15.65 -20.83
CA VAL A 721 -7.77 -16.23 -19.65
C VAL A 721 -6.24 -16.38 -19.78
N TYR A 722 -5.73 -16.91 -20.90
CA TYR A 722 -4.27 -17.01 -21.12
C TYR A 722 -3.59 -15.70 -21.55
N ARG A 723 -4.36 -14.65 -21.85
CA ARG A 723 -3.85 -13.34 -22.26
C ARG A 723 -3.92 -12.33 -21.11
N ASP A 724 -4.63 -12.64 -20.02
CA ASP A 724 -4.84 -11.73 -18.91
C ASP A 724 -3.56 -11.59 -18.06
N PRO A 725 -2.96 -10.38 -17.96
CA PRO A 725 -1.77 -10.17 -17.14
C PRO A 725 -2.01 -10.49 -15.66
N ASP A 726 -3.23 -10.27 -15.16
CA ASP A 726 -3.56 -10.43 -13.74
C ASP A 726 -3.64 -11.92 -13.36
N LEU A 727 -4.12 -12.76 -14.27
CA LEU A 727 -4.13 -14.23 -14.10
C LEU A 727 -2.76 -14.86 -14.37
N THR A 728 -2.03 -14.36 -15.37
CA THR A 728 -0.73 -14.92 -15.75
C THR A 728 0.40 -14.51 -14.80
N ALA A 729 0.25 -13.41 -14.06
CA ALA A 729 1.14 -13.07 -12.94
C ALA A 729 1.16 -14.17 -11.86
N GLY A 730 0.03 -14.84 -11.63
CA GLY A 730 -0.10 -16.00 -10.75
C GLY A 730 0.32 -17.34 -11.37
N GLY A 731 0.58 -17.37 -12.68
CA GLY A 731 1.01 -18.54 -13.43
C GLY A 731 -0.01 -19.18 -14.35
N LEU A 732 0.48 -19.93 -15.34
CA LEU A 732 -0.32 -20.68 -16.31
C LEU A 732 -1.20 -21.75 -15.63
N SER A 733 -0.78 -22.28 -14.48
CA SER A 733 -1.55 -23.29 -13.75
C SER A 733 -2.92 -22.79 -13.27
N SER A 734 -3.03 -21.49 -12.93
CA SER A 734 -4.31 -20.89 -12.50
C SER A 734 -5.24 -20.69 -13.69
N ALA A 735 -4.70 -20.27 -14.84
CA ALA A 735 -5.44 -20.25 -16.10
C ALA A 735 -5.96 -21.65 -16.47
N ASP A 736 -5.14 -22.70 -16.31
CA ASP A 736 -5.55 -24.08 -16.54
C ASP A 736 -6.65 -24.53 -15.57
N ALA A 737 -6.58 -24.15 -14.29
CA ALA A 737 -7.63 -24.48 -13.31
C ALA A 737 -8.97 -23.85 -13.68
N ILE A 738 -8.99 -22.56 -14.01
CA ILE A 738 -10.17 -21.85 -14.51
C ILE A 738 -10.75 -22.52 -15.75
N LEU A 739 -9.92 -22.87 -16.74
CA LEU A 739 -10.38 -23.57 -17.94
C LEU A 739 -10.95 -24.96 -17.62
N GLY A 740 -10.38 -25.64 -16.62
CA GLY A 740 -10.90 -26.90 -16.09
C GLY A 740 -12.27 -26.73 -15.46
N GLN A 741 -12.51 -25.66 -14.69
CA GLN A 741 -13.81 -25.33 -14.11
C GLN A 741 -14.84 -24.99 -15.21
N VAL A 742 -14.46 -24.17 -16.20
CA VAL A 742 -15.30 -23.85 -17.36
C VAL A 742 -15.70 -25.13 -18.11
N ALA A 743 -14.74 -26.00 -18.42
CA ALA A 743 -15.01 -27.26 -19.09
C ALA A 743 -15.90 -28.20 -18.25
N THR A 744 -15.67 -28.25 -16.93
CA THR A 744 -16.50 -29.01 -15.98
C THR A 744 -17.94 -28.50 -15.98
N THR A 745 -18.13 -27.18 -15.92
CA THR A 745 -19.44 -26.54 -15.96
C THR A 745 -20.15 -26.85 -17.28
N LEU A 746 -19.49 -26.66 -18.42
CA LEU A 746 -20.11 -26.84 -19.74
C LEU A 746 -20.42 -28.31 -20.06
N LEU A 747 -19.48 -29.23 -19.80
CA LEU A 747 -19.58 -30.64 -20.19
C LEU A 747 -20.17 -31.55 -19.11
N GLY A 748 -20.17 -31.10 -17.86
CA GLY A 748 -20.46 -31.92 -16.69
C GLY A 748 -19.25 -32.69 -16.18
N GLN A 749 -19.22 -32.90 -14.86
CA GLN A 749 -18.08 -33.50 -14.14
C GLN A 749 -17.65 -34.87 -14.69
N LYS A 750 -18.60 -35.74 -14.98
CA LYS A 750 -18.32 -37.10 -15.47
C LYS A 750 -17.63 -37.09 -16.84
N ALA A 751 -18.05 -36.20 -17.73
CA ALA A 751 -17.44 -36.08 -19.06
C ALA A 751 -16.03 -35.50 -18.94
N MET A 752 -15.84 -34.49 -18.09
CA MET A 752 -14.53 -33.91 -17.85
C MET A 752 -13.55 -34.91 -17.21
N ASP A 753 -13.98 -35.71 -16.24
CA ASP A 753 -13.14 -36.74 -15.62
C ASP A 753 -12.64 -37.78 -16.64
N ALA A 754 -13.50 -38.22 -17.56
CA ALA A 754 -13.12 -39.14 -18.63
C ALA A 754 -12.09 -38.52 -19.60
N LEU A 755 -12.21 -37.22 -19.90
CA LEU A 755 -11.26 -36.50 -20.73
C LEU A 755 -9.89 -36.35 -20.03
N LEU A 756 -9.89 -36.05 -18.74
CA LEU A 756 -8.68 -35.89 -17.94
C LEU A 756 -7.91 -37.21 -17.80
N GLU A 757 -8.62 -38.32 -17.60
CA GLU A 757 -8.02 -39.66 -17.51
C GLU A 757 -7.32 -40.07 -18.82
N ASP A 758 -7.96 -39.84 -19.97
CA ASP A 758 -7.38 -40.07 -21.30
C ASP A 758 -6.20 -39.13 -21.61
N ALA A 759 -6.27 -37.88 -21.14
CA ALA A 759 -5.23 -36.88 -21.37
C ALA A 759 -3.99 -37.04 -20.48
N ALA A 760 -4.12 -37.58 -19.27
CA ALA A 760 -3.01 -37.79 -18.33
C ALA A 760 -1.88 -38.65 -18.93
N GLN A 761 -2.17 -39.47 -19.94
CA GLN A 761 -1.21 -40.34 -20.61
C GLN A 761 -0.50 -39.68 -21.82
N ARG A 762 -0.89 -38.46 -22.19
CA ARG A 762 -0.39 -37.76 -23.39
C ARG A 762 0.75 -36.80 -23.05
N GLU A 763 1.68 -36.61 -23.99
CA GLU A 763 2.66 -35.52 -23.89
C GLU A 763 1.96 -34.16 -24.02
N VAL A 764 2.27 -33.23 -23.12
CA VAL A 764 1.77 -31.85 -23.20
C VAL A 764 2.56 -31.13 -24.27
N THR A 765 1.93 -30.92 -25.42
CA THR A 765 2.40 -29.92 -26.37
C THR A 765 1.90 -28.57 -25.87
N PRO A 766 2.76 -27.56 -25.68
CA PRO A 766 2.31 -26.22 -25.32
C PRO A 766 1.24 -25.76 -26.31
N VAL A 767 0.05 -25.43 -25.81
CA VAL A 767 -1.03 -24.91 -26.67
C VAL A 767 -0.54 -23.58 -27.23
N LYS A 768 -0.08 -23.58 -28.49
CA LYS A 768 0.18 -22.32 -29.19
C LYS A 768 -1.15 -21.60 -29.30
N ALA A 769 -1.30 -20.51 -28.56
CA ALA A 769 -2.51 -19.72 -28.32
C ALA A 769 -3.22 -19.16 -29.58
N GLU A 770 -2.76 -19.48 -30.78
CA GLU A 770 -2.99 -18.69 -31.99
C GLU A 770 -4.01 -19.25 -32.98
N ARG A 771 -4.54 -20.49 -32.83
CA ARG A 771 -5.37 -21.08 -33.93
C ARG A 771 -6.69 -21.78 -33.56
N ALA A 772 -6.88 -22.25 -32.33
CA ALA A 772 -8.15 -22.90 -31.93
C ALA A 772 -9.09 -21.89 -31.25
N ARG A 773 -10.40 -22.01 -31.47
CA ARG A 773 -11.45 -21.19 -30.84
C ARG A 773 -12.49 -22.06 -30.16
N GLY A 774 -13.18 -21.49 -29.18
CA GLY A 774 -14.29 -22.13 -28.49
C GLY A 774 -13.92 -23.50 -27.90
N MET A 775 -14.85 -24.44 -27.94
CA MET A 775 -14.70 -25.78 -27.36
C MET A 775 -13.47 -26.52 -27.88
N ALA A 776 -13.06 -26.30 -29.14
CA ALA A 776 -11.83 -26.90 -29.66
C ALA A 776 -10.57 -26.43 -28.92
N ARG A 777 -10.54 -25.17 -28.46
CA ARG A 777 -9.45 -24.64 -27.63
C ARG A 777 -9.50 -25.20 -26.20
N LEU A 778 -10.68 -25.28 -25.60
CA LEU A 778 -10.85 -25.94 -24.29
C LEU A 778 -10.37 -27.40 -24.34
N MET A 779 -10.75 -28.15 -25.38
CA MET A 779 -10.30 -29.53 -25.58
C MET A 779 -8.80 -29.63 -25.80
N ALA A 780 -8.19 -28.65 -26.48
CA ALA A 780 -6.74 -28.59 -26.63
C ALA A 780 -6.00 -28.29 -25.30
N ALA A 781 -6.67 -27.65 -24.34
CA ALA A 781 -6.12 -27.35 -23.01
C ALA A 781 -6.21 -28.54 -22.04
N VAL A 782 -7.06 -29.55 -22.29
CA VAL A 782 -7.25 -30.71 -21.38
C VAL A 782 -5.94 -31.36 -20.92
N PRO A 783 -4.92 -31.60 -21.77
CA PRO A 783 -3.64 -32.13 -21.28
C PRO A 783 -2.90 -31.21 -20.30
N ALA A 784 -3.00 -29.88 -20.45
CA ALA A 784 -2.43 -28.92 -19.51
C ALA A 784 -3.23 -28.91 -18.20
N ILE A 785 -4.56 -28.89 -18.29
CA ILE A 785 -5.48 -28.99 -17.14
C ILE A 785 -5.20 -30.25 -16.32
N ALA A 786 -5.02 -31.41 -16.97
CA ALA A 786 -4.70 -32.68 -16.33
C ALA A 786 -3.39 -32.64 -15.52
N ARG A 787 -2.48 -31.71 -15.83
CA ARG A 787 -1.21 -31.51 -15.11
C ARG A 787 -1.19 -30.28 -14.22
N SER A 788 -2.32 -29.57 -14.08
CA SER A 788 -2.43 -28.39 -13.21
C SER A 788 -2.66 -28.84 -11.77
N PRO A 789 -1.69 -28.67 -10.85
CA PRO A 789 -1.93 -28.97 -9.44
C PRO A 789 -3.05 -28.11 -8.84
N ILE A 790 -3.29 -26.90 -9.36
CA ILE A 790 -4.34 -26.01 -8.85
C ILE A 790 -5.75 -26.51 -9.18
N TYR A 791 -5.94 -27.04 -10.39
CA TYR A 791 -7.22 -27.71 -10.73
C TYR A 791 -7.51 -28.86 -9.77
N TRP A 792 -6.51 -29.70 -9.49
CA TRP A 792 -6.69 -30.84 -8.59
C TRP A 792 -6.84 -30.43 -7.11
N ALA A 793 -6.19 -29.34 -6.68
CA ALA A 793 -6.39 -28.77 -5.35
C ALA A 793 -7.86 -28.34 -5.12
N GLU A 794 -8.47 -27.69 -6.11
CA GLU A 794 -9.89 -27.29 -6.05
C GLU A 794 -10.82 -28.52 -6.03
N ARG A 795 -10.49 -29.58 -6.78
CA ARG A 795 -11.23 -30.85 -6.72
C ARG A 795 -11.14 -31.55 -5.37
N ILE A 796 -9.99 -31.43 -4.68
CA ILE A 796 -9.81 -31.95 -3.32
C ILE A 796 -10.66 -31.14 -2.34
N ALA A 797 -10.64 -29.80 -2.44
CA ALA A 797 -11.45 -28.94 -1.60
C ALA A 797 -12.95 -29.30 -1.67
N LYS A 798 -13.48 -29.53 -2.89
CA LYS A 798 -14.88 -29.95 -3.11
C LYS A 798 -15.29 -31.25 -2.38
N LEU A 799 -14.33 -32.10 -1.97
CA LEU A 799 -14.65 -33.30 -1.16
C LEU A 799 -14.96 -32.99 0.31
N PHE A 800 -14.62 -31.79 0.78
CA PHE A 800 -14.81 -31.35 2.16
C PHE A 800 -15.98 -30.35 2.31
N ASP A 801 -16.60 -29.90 1.21
CA ASP A 801 -17.73 -28.96 1.17
C ASP A 801 -18.89 -29.36 2.09
N ASP A 802 -19.56 -28.36 2.67
CA ASP A 802 -20.51 -28.51 3.77
C ASP A 802 -21.70 -29.46 3.49
N ASP A 803 -22.03 -29.68 2.22
CA ASP A 803 -23.10 -30.59 1.78
C ASP A 803 -22.72 -32.07 1.83
N GLN A 804 -21.43 -32.38 1.98
CA GLN A 804 -20.96 -33.75 2.13
C GLN A 804 -21.10 -34.23 3.58
N GLU A 805 -22.06 -35.12 3.85
CA GLU A 805 -22.21 -35.74 5.18
C GLU A 805 -21.02 -36.65 5.55
N GLN A 806 -20.37 -37.25 4.55
CA GLN A 806 -19.25 -38.17 4.72
C GLN A 806 -18.16 -37.90 3.68
N LEU A 807 -16.91 -37.92 4.12
CA LEU A 807 -15.76 -37.83 3.23
C LEU A 807 -15.59 -39.11 2.38
N ASP A 808 -15.66 -38.99 1.06
CA ASP A 808 -15.27 -40.07 0.13
C ASP A 808 -13.75 -40.25 0.13
N ARG A 809 -13.27 -41.11 1.04
CA ARG A 809 -11.86 -41.45 1.20
C ARG A 809 -11.26 -42.08 -0.06
N THR A 810 -12.06 -42.80 -0.85
CA THR A 810 -11.57 -43.45 -2.08
C THR A 810 -11.31 -42.39 -3.16
N ALA A 811 -12.23 -41.42 -3.30
CA ALA A 811 -12.02 -40.28 -4.17
C ALA A 811 -10.84 -39.44 -3.71
N LEU A 812 -10.70 -39.19 -2.40
CA LEU A 812 -9.57 -38.44 -1.84
C LEU A 812 -8.23 -39.12 -2.14
N ASP A 813 -8.11 -40.44 -1.93
CA ASP A 813 -6.88 -41.18 -2.22
C ASP A 813 -6.49 -41.09 -3.70
N ARG A 814 -7.47 -41.21 -4.61
CA ARG A 814 -7.25 -41.06 -6.05
C ARG A 814 -6.80 -39.64 -6.40
N LEU A 815 -7.50 -38.62 -5.91
CA LEU A 815 -7.14 -37.23 -6.18
C LEU A 815 -5.78 -36.86 -5.59
N ALA A 816 -5.44 -37.36 -4.40
CA ALA A 816 -4.14 -37.14 -3.76
C ALA A 816 -2.99 -37.70 -4.60
N LEU A 817 -3.15 -38.90 -5.17
CA LEU A 817 -2.15 -39.49 -6.06
C LEU A 817 -1.96 -38.65 -7.33
N THR A 818 -3.05 -38.21 -7.96
CA THR A 818 -2.99 -37.37 -9.16
C THR A 818 -2.37 -36.01 -8.87
N PHE A 819 -2.77 -35.37 -7.77
CA PHE A 819 -2.22 -34.09 -7.33
C PHE A 819 -0.72 -34.17 -7.06
N GLN A 820 -0.25 -35.20 -6.36
CA GLN A 820 1.17 -35.41 -6.12
C GLN A 820 1.95 -35.67 -7.42
N ALA A 821 1.40 -36.47 -8.33
CA ALA A 821 2.01 -36.68 -9.65
C ALA A 821 2.18 -35.36 -10.43
N CYS A 822 1.20 -34.45 -10.34
CA CYS A 822 1.29 -33.12 -10.96
C CYS A 822 2.43 -32.28 -10.36
N LEU A 823 2.59 -32.30 -9.03
CA LEU A 823 3.68 -31.59 -8.34
C LEU A 823 5.06 -32.15 -8.72
N ASP A 824 5.18 -33.48 -8.82
CA ASP A 824 6.44 -34.18 -9.14
C ASP A 824 6.86 -33.97 -10.60
N HIS A 825 5.90 -33.77 -11.52
CA HIS A 825 6.18 -33.48 -12.91
C HIS A 825 6.85 -32.11 -13.15
N GLY A 826 6.90 -31.23 -12.16
CA GLY A 826 7.64 -29.96 -12.23
C GLY A 826 7.13 -29.00 -13.30
N SER A 827 5.83 -29.05 -13.62
CA SER A 827 5.19 -28.23 -14.66
C SER A 827 5.15 -26.73 -14.33
N MET A 828 5.34 -26.36 -13.06
CA MET A 828 5.34 -24.97 -12.62
C MET A 828 6.76 -24.41 -12.51
N SER A 829 6.96 -23.20 -13.04
CA SER A 829 8.15 -22.40 -12.76
C SER A 829 8.23 -22.01 -11.28
N ALA A 830 9.42 -21.58 -10.83
CA ALA A 830 9.63 -21.17 -9.44
C ALA A 830 8.73 -19.98 -9.03
N LEU A 831 8.51 -19.03 -9.95
CA LEU A 831 7.64 -17.87 -9.72
C LEU A 831 6.18 -18.31 -9.52
N GLU A 832 5.69 -19.20 -10.37
CA GLU A 832 4.33 -19.73 -10.29
C GLU A 832 4.13 -20.55 -9.02
N ARG A 833 5.15 -21.32 -8.61
CA ARG A 833 5.09 -22.08 -7.35
C ARG A 833 4.99 -21.14 -6.16
N SER A 834 5.72 -20.04 -6.15
CA SER A 834 5.60 -19.03 -5.10
C SER A 834 4.22 -18.39 -5.07
N ALA A 835 3.62 -18.10 -6.23
CA ALA A 835 2.31 -17.45 -6.31
C ALA A 835 1.14 -18.37 -5.92
N GLN A 836 1.31 -19.69 -6.02
CA GLN A 836 0.26 -20.68 -5.75
C GLN A 836 0.53 -21.56 -4.52
N ASP A 837 1.55 -21.21 -3.75
CA ASP A 837 2.09 -22.03 -2.65
C ASP A 837 1.00 -22.32 -1.60
N ASP A 838 0.13 -21.35 -1.31
CA ASP A 838 -0.93 -21.44 -0.30
C ASP A 838 -2.02 -22.45 -0.68
N ARG A 839 -2.46 -22.46 -1.96
CA ARG A 839 -3.45 -23.42 -2.46
C ARG A 839 -2.89 -24.84 -2.47
N ILE A 840 -1.63 -24.99 -2.88
CA ILE A 840 -0.93 -26.28 -2.87
C ILE A 840 -0.81 -26.81 -1.44
N ARG A 841 -0.35 -25.96 -0.51
CA ARG A 841 -0.23 -26.31 0.91
C ARG A 841 -1.57 -26.67 1.54
N SER A 842 -2.63 -25.93 1.24
CA SER A 842 -3.98 -26.21 1.73
C SER A 842 -4.47 -27.57 1.29
N ALA A 843 -4.32 -27.92 0.01
CA ALA A 843 -4.67 -29.24 -0.51
C ALA A 843 -3.83 -30.37 0.12
N GLN A 844 -2.53 -30.15 0.34
CA GLN A 844 -1.67 -31.11 1.05
C GLN A 844 -2.13 -31.34 2.50
N LEU A 845 -2.55 -30.27 3.20
CA LEU A 845 -3.09 -30.39 4.56
C LEU A 845 -4.44 -31.11 4.57
N MET A 846 -5.35 -30.79 3.64
CA MET A 846 -6.62 -31.51 3.44
C MET A 846 -6.39 -33.01 3.24
N ILE A 847 -5.48 -33.38 2.34
CA ILE A 847 -5.09 -34.78 2.09
C ILE A 847 -4.55 -35.42 3.37
N ALA A 848 -3.61 -34.76 4.06
CA ALA A 848 -2.97 -35.30 5.25
C ALA A 848 -3.97 -35.53 6.39
N LEU A 849 -4.87 -34.59 6.63
CA LEU A 849 -5.93 -34.70 7.64
C LEU A 849 -6.95 -35.78 7.25
N GLY A 850 -7.45 -35.76 6.01
CA GLY A 850 -8.41 -36.75 5.52
C GLY A 850 -7.87 -38.18 5.54
N GLN A 851 -6.57 -38.38 5.37
CA GLN A 851 -5.89 -39.68 5.42
C GLN A 851 -5.29 -40.03 6.79
N GLY A 852 -5.39 -39.17 7.81
CA GLY A 852 -4.80 -39.39 9.14
C GLY A 852 -3.26 -39.42 9.15
N ARG A 853 -2.59 -38.76 8.20
CA ARG A 853 -1.11 -38.72 8.07
C ARG A 853 -0.50 -37.66 8.98
N MET A 854 -0.47 -37.93 10.28
CA MET A 854 -0.06 -36.94 11.29
C MET A 854 1.37 -36.39 11.14
N GLU A 855 2.30 -37.15 10.58
CA GLU A 855 3.66 -36.63 10.31
C GLU A 855 3.63 -35.51 9.26
N SER A 856 2.83 -35.66 8.21
CA SER A 856 2.63 -34.62 7.19
C SER A 856 1.91 -33.39 7.76
N VAL A 857 0.89 -33.59 8.61
CA VAL A 857 0.21 -32.50 9.33
C VAL A 857 1.22 -31.71 10.18
N ARG A 858 2.05 -32.40 10.98
CA ARG A 858 3.09 -31.77 11.80
C ARG A 858 4.13 -31.03 10.95
N SER A 859 4.54 -31.60 9.81
CA SER A 859 5.46 -30.91 8.92
C SER A 859 4.88 -29.60 8.39
N HIS A 860 3.60 -29.60 8.01
CA HIS A 860 2.91 -28.40 7.55
C HIS A 860 2.78 -27.37 8.68
N LEU A 861 2.27 -27.77 9.84
CA LEU A 861 2.10 -26.86 10.99
C LEU A 861 3.43 -26.27 11.49
N ARG A 862 4.55 -26.98 11.35
CA ARG A 862 5.88 -26.43 11.63
C ARG A 862 6.21 -25.27 10.71
N VAL A 863 5.93 -25.38 9.41
CA VAL A 863 6.17 -24.29 8.45
C VAL A 863 5.33 -23.06 8.82
N ILE A 864 4.06 -23.26 9.19
CA ILE A 864 3.18 -22.18 9.66
C ILE A 864 3.76 -21.50 10.91
N GLY A 865 4.19 -22.28 11.90
CA GLY A 865 4.81 -21.77 13.12
C GLY A 865 6.12 -21.03 12.87
N GLU A 866 6.96 -21.52 11.97
CA GLU A 866 8.25 -20.90 11.61
C GLU A 866 8.10 -19.58 10.84
N ARG A 867 7.07 -19.46 9.98
CA ARG A 867 6.81 -18.24 9.22
C ARG A 867 6.18 -17.13 10.05
N ALA A 868 5.41 -17.50 11.08
CA ALA A 868 4.68 -16.57 11.95
C ALA A 868 3.77 -15.58 11.18
N ASP A 869 3.33 -15.94 9.97
CA ASP A 869 2.38 -15.17 9.18
C ASP A 869 0.96 -15.42 9.71
N ARG A 870 0.29 -14.34 10.10
CA ARG A 870 -1.08 -14.42 10.61
C ARG A 870 -2.09 -14.85 9.54
N ARG A 871 -2.04 -14.31 8.33
CA ARG A 871 -3.00 -14.65 7.27
C ARG A 871 -2.94 -16.14 6.97
N GLU A 872 -1.71 -16.66 6.86
CA GLU A 872 -1.48 -18.08 6.62
C GLU A 872 -1.97 -18.94 7.79
N ARG A 873 -1.70 -18.51 9.03
CA ARG A 873 -2.14 -19.21 10.24
C ARG A 873 -3.67 -19.21 10.39
N ASP A 874 -4.34 -18.07 10.23
CA ASP A 874 -5.78 -17.95 10.39
C ASP A 874 -6.51 -18.74 9.29
N ALA A 875 -6.03 -18.69 8.04
CA ALA A 875 -6.52 -19.54 6.96
C ALA A 875 -6.34 -21.03 7.25
N THR A 876 -5.19 -21.43 7.82
CA THR A 876 -4.95 -22.81 8.23
C THR A 876 -5.87 -23.23 9.37
N ALA A 877 -6.13 -22.34 10.34
CA ALA A 877 -7.05 -22.60 11.46
C ALA A 877 -8.49 -22.80 10.97
N ASP A 878 -8.98 -21.92 10.09
CA ASP A 878 -10.30 -22.06 9.47
C ASP A 878 -10.39 -23.38 8.68
N LEU A 879 -9.37 -23.73 7.90
CA LEU A 879 -9.32 -24.98 7.14
C LEU A 879 -9.37 -26.22 8.05
N VAL A 880 -8.57 -26.25 9.11
CA VAL A 880 -8.60 -27.36 10.10
C VAL A 880 -10.00 -27.48 10.72
N GLY A 881 -10.64 -26.35 11.03
CA GLY A 881 -11.99 -26.33 11.56
C GLY A 881 -13.03 -26.89 10.58
N GLN A 882 -13.02 -26.46 9.32
CA GLN A 882 -13.91 -26.96 8.26
C GLN A 882 -13.80 -28.48 8.09
N ILE A 883 -12.58 -29.01 8.14
CA ILE A 883 -12.31 -30.45 7.99
C ILE A 883 -12.69 -31.24 9.25
N ALA A 884 -12.71 -30.61 10.44
CA ALA A 884 -12.81 -31.29 11.72
C ALA A 884 -14.00 -32.26 11.82
N ARG A 885 -15.14 -31.94 11.19
CA ARG A 885 -16.33 -32.81 11.15
C ARG A 885 -16.08 -34.20 10.54
N HIS A 886 -15.11 -34.30 9.63
CA HIS A 886 -14.71 -35.54 8.95
C HIS A 886 -13.63 -36.33 9.68
N LEU A 887 -13.07 -35.76 10.75
CA LEU A 887 -12.01 -36.37 11.55
C LEU A 887 -12.60 -37.21 12.68
N ASP A 888 -11.98 -38.35 12.92
CA ASP A 888 -12.24 -39.10 14.15
C ASP A 888 -11.64 -38.39 15.37
N ALA A 889 -12.08 -38.83 16.55
CA ALA A 889 -11.71 -38.23 17.82
C ALA A 889 -10.20 -38.23 18.09
N GLU A 890 -9.49 -39.27 17.65
CA GLU A 890 -8.05 -39.47 17.86
C GLU A 890 -7.24 -38.54 16.95
N THR A 891 -7.59 -38.48 15.66
CA THR A 891 -6.95 -37.60 14.66
C THR A 891 -7.15 -36.13 15.02
N LEU A 892 -8.35 -35.75 15.47
CA LEU A 892 -8.63 -34.39 15.91
C LEU A 892 -7.77 -34.02 17.13
N GLU A 893 -7.70 -34.88 18.16
CA GLU A 893 -6.86 -34.64 19.34
C GLU A 893 -5.38 -34.53 18.98
N ALA A 894 -4.87 -35.43 18.12
CA ALA A 894 -3.49 -35.39 17.65
C ALA A 894 -3.19 -34.12 16.85
N THR A 895 -4.16 -33.62 16.08
CA THR A 895 -4.05 -32.36 15.33
C THR A 895 -3.99 -31.15 16.27
N LEU A 896 -4.87 -31.09 17.28
CA LEU A 896 -4.84 -30.01 18.28
C LEU A 896 -3.56 -30.01 19.11
N ALA A 897 -3.06 -31.20 19.48
CA ALA A 897 -1.78 -31.33 20.17
C ALA A 897 -0.61 -30.86 19.28
N ALA A 898 -0.61 -31.22 18.00
CA ALA A 898 0.39 -30.75 17.04
C ALA A 898 0.31 -29.23 16.82
N TRP A 899 -0.89 -28.66 16.75
CA TRP A 899 -1.12 -27.22 16.66
C TRP A 899 -0.53 -26.49 17.86
N HIS A 900 -0.80 -27.00 19.07
CA HIS A 900 -0.26 -26.43 20.30
C HIS A 900 1.26 -26.43 20.35
N GLU A 901 1.87 -27.55 19.98
CA GLU A 901 3.33 -27.71 20.02
C GLU A 901 4.04 -26.85 18.97
N LEU A 902 3.49 -26.74 17.76
CA LEU A 902 4.20 -26.21 16.60
C LEU A 902 3.78 -24.80 16.19
N VAL A 903 2.53 -24.41 16.45
CA VAL A 903 2.00 -23.08 16.09
C VAL A 903 1.78 -22.23 17.34
N GLY A 904 1.14 -22.79 18.37
CA GLY A 904 1.17 -22.26 19.74
C GLY A 904 0.55 -20.86 19.96
N GLN A 905 -0.38 -20.41 19.11
CA GLN A 905 -1.01 -19.09 19.25
C GLN A 905 -2.42 -19.17 19.82
N LYS A 906 -2.60 -18.61 21.01
CA LYS A 906 -3.82 -18.72 21.82
C LYS A 906 -5.15 -18.42 21.09
N PRO A 907 -5.32 -17.34 20.30
CA PRO A 907 -6.63 -17.02 19.70
C PRO A 907 -7.15 -18.06 18.68
N THR A 908 -6.24 -18.76 18.00
CA THR A 908 -6.60 -19.64 16.88
C THR A 908 -7.42 -20.87 17.25
N TYR A 909 -7.44 -21.28 18.52
CA TYR A 909 -8.25 -22.43 18.94
C TYR A 909 -9.76 -22.19 18.76
N PHE A 910 -10.22 -20.97 19.05
CA PHE A 910 -11.63 -20.62 18.80
C PHE A 910 -11.91 -20.33 17.33
N ALA A 911 -10.91 -19.92 16.54
CA ALA A 911 -11.03 -19.92 15.08
C ALA A 911 -11.38 -21.32 14.56
N ILE A 912 -10.59 -22.33 14.96
CA ILE A 912 -10.81 -23.74 14.60
C ILE A 912 -12.18 -24.22 15.10
N ALA A 913 -12.55 -23.90 16.35
CA ALA A 913 -13.81 -24.33 16.94
C ALA A 913 -15.03 -23.73 16.22
N TRP A 914 -15.02 -22.43 15.92
CA TRP A 914 -16.11 -21.77 15.23
C TRP A 914 -16.20 -22.16 13.75
N ALA A 915 -15.07 -22.37 13.07
CA ALA A 915 -15.06 -22.93 11.72
C ALA A 915 -15.67 -24.34 11.68
N ALA A 916 -15.36 -25.20 12.67
CA ALA A 916 -16.00 -26.50 12.80
C ALA A 916 -17.50 -26.40 13.08
N ALA A 917 -17.94 -25.40 13.86
CA ALA A 917 -19.36 -25.17 14.11
C ALA A 917 -20.10 -24.75 12.84
N ARG A 918 -19.54 -23.82 12.05
CA ARG A 918 -20.12 -23.38 10.76
C ARG A 918 -20.20 -24.52 9.75
N ALA A 919 -19.20 -25.41 9.73
CA ALA A 919 -19.23 -26.62 8.91
C ALA A 919 -20.19 -27.72 9.43
N LYS A 920 -21.09 -27.40 10.37
CA LYS A 920 -22.07 -28.31 10.99
C LYS A 920 -21.43 -29.44 11.82
N GLY A 921 -20.15 -29.31 12.20
CA GLY A 921 -19.39 -30.22 13.05
C GLY A 921 -19.53 -29.92 14.55
N HIS A 922 -20.76 -29.75 15.06
CA HIS A 922 -21.00 -29.27 16.43
C HIS A 922 -20.30 -30.09 17.53
N PRO A 923 -20.29 -31.44 17.50
CA PRO A 923 -19.60 -32.23 18.51
C PRO A 923 -18.08 -31.95 18.54
N GLN A 924 -17.47 -31.82 17.37
CA GLN A 924 -16.05 -31.50 17.22
C GLN A 924 -15.76 -30.07 17.67
N ALA A 925 -16.60 -29.11 17.30
CA ALA A 925 -16.49 -27.72 17.74
C ALA A 925 -16.49 -27.61 19.28
N LEU A 926 -17.44 -28.26 19.96
CA LEU A 926 -17.51 -28.28 21.43
C LEU A 926 -16.31 -28.98 22.07
N LYS A 927 -15.78 -30.03 21.43
CA LYS A 927 -14.56 -30.70 21.87
C LYS A 927 -13.33 -29.80 21.75
N ILE A 928 -13.17 -29.08 20.65
CA ILE A 928 -12.09 -28.11 20.43
C ILE A 928 -12.19 -26.97 21.44
N ALA A 929 -13.39 -26.41 21.65
CA ALA A 929 -13.63 -25.36 22.64
C ALA A 929 -13.29 -25.81 24.07
N ALA A 930 -13.65 -27.04 24.43
CA ALA A 930 -13.29 -27.62 25.73
C ALA A 930 -11.80 -27.87 25.88
N TRP A 931 -11.15 -28.31 24.80
CA TRP A 931 -9.69 -28.45 24.75
C TRP A 931 -9.02 -27.09 24.99
N ALA A 932 -9.48 -26.03 24.30
CA ALA A 932 -8.96 -24.67 24.41
C ALA A 932 -9.08 -24.11 25.83
N ALA A 933 -10.30 -24.13 26.41
CA ALA A 933 -10.54 -23.65 27.77
C ALA A 933 -9.76 -24.45 28.83
N GLY A 934 -9.55 -25.76 28.60
CA GLY A 934 -8.73 -26.60 29.48
C GLY A 934 -7.23 -26.26 29.44
N HIS A 935 -6.72 -25.80 28.30
CA HIS A 935 -5.30 -25.42 28.12
C HIS A 935 -5.01 -23.99 28.58
N PHE A 936 -6.00 -23.11 28.60
CA PHE A 936 -5.88 -21.73 29.07
C PHE A 936 -6.86 -21.43 30.21
N PRO A 937 -6.74 -22.13 31.36
CA PRO A 937 -7.72 -22.03 32.46
C PRO A 937 -7.72 -20.66 33.15
N ASP A 938 -6.62 -19.90 33.03
CA ASP A 938 -6.47 -18.58 33.64
C ASP A 938 -7.03 -17.44 32.75
N ASP A 939 -7.60 -17.76 31.58
CA ASP A 939 -8.25 -16.78 30.71
C ASP A 939 -9.78 -16.88 30.77
N ASP A 940 -10.39 -15.92 31.45
CA ASP A 940 -11.84 -15.82 31.57
C ASP A 940 -12.55 -15.74 30.22
N ALA A 941 -11.93 -15.14 29.19
CA ALA A 941 -12.52 -15.06 27.86
C ALA A 941 -12.68 -16.46 27.25
N PHE A 942 -11.75 -17.37 27.51
CA PHE A 942 -11.81 -18.75 27.01
C PHE A 942 -12.91 -19.56 27.68
N ALA A 943 -13.08 -19.39 28.99
CA ALA A 943 -14.17 -20.03 29.73
C ALA A 943 -15.54 -19.49 29.28
N GLN A 944 -15.64 -18.17 29.07
CA GLN A 944 -16.86 -17.52 28.57
C GLN A 944 -17.22 -18.00 27.17
N GLU A 945 -16.25 -18.04 26.26
CA GLU A 945 -16.45 -18.48 24.88
C GLU A 945 -16.89 -19.94 24.81
N GLN A 946 -16.24 -20.84 25.57
CA GLN A 946 -16.66 -22.23 25.67
C GLN A 946 -18.10 -22.36 26.18
N SER A 947 -18.46 -21.60 27.22
CA SER A 947 -19.82 -21.60 27.77
C SER A 947 -20.84 -21.09 26.75
N PHE A 948 -20.48 -20.06 26.01
CA PHE A 948 -21.31 -19.48 24.95
C PHE A 948 -21.52 -20.48 23.81
N MET A 949 -20.46 -21.10 23.29
CA MET A 949 -20.56 -22.18 22.29
C MET A 949 -21.44 -23.33 22.78
N ARG A 950 -21.29 -23.76 24.04
CA ARG A 950 -22.14 -24.80 24.61
C ARG A 950 -23.60 -24.40 24.65
N SER A 951 -23.91 -23.14 24.96
CA SER A 951 -25.29 -22.65 25.00
C SER A 951 -25.96 -22.62 23.63
N LEU A 952 -25.16 -22.48 22.56
CA LEU A 952 -25.66 -22.39 21.18
C LEU A 952 -25.70 -23.75 20.46
N LEU A 953 -24.69 -24.60 20.67
CA LEU A 953 -24.48 -25.81 19.86
C LEU A 953 -24.89 -27.11 20.55
N ALA A 954 -25.14 -27.09 21.87
CA ALA A 954 -25.62 -28.29 22.57
C ALA A 954 -27.06 -28.63 22.14
N PRO A 955 -27.37 -29.92 21.88
CA PRO A 955 -28.66 -30.37 21.39
C PRO A 955 -29.80 -30.26 22.42
#